data_AF-A0A7W6ICN5-F1
#
_entry.id   AF-A0A7W6ICN5-F1
#
_cell.length_a   1.000
_cell.length_b   1.000
_cell.length_c   1.000
_cell.angle_alpha   90.00
_cell.angle_beta   90.00
_cell.angle_gamma   90.00
#
_symmetry.space_group_name_H-M   'P 1'
#
loop_
_entity.id
_entity.type
_entity.pdbx_description
1 polymer ?
#
loop_
_entity_poly.entity_id
_entity_poly.type
_entity_poly.pdbx_seq_one_letter_code
_entity_poly.pdbx_strand_id
1 'polypeptide(L)'
;MTASSRSDGCLHLRIASFLAAMALAWNVMAQDGNDITRLSGEVRQAVLSAEQAGAGTKQQAGFYQVARARLNLLEKLASEDSAYPRELLDTARSELARLAGLGVSFDSLTAKLLQTSLGDLISAPSGADRMELGGVLYQLASEQRNPASRAAALIDIGYAYRKIGAQDRALRYASLALDATEAILEIGARVDACQVVARLSIGLGASGAFIANRALSSISEPRARALARHGLAREQLQGSPFEKEADAKLIAEARRRLEGGDISGSLALVLALPDGEEREALLAGLLTSALRRRDRETALVAAQGSFKAERQLNNLAVLVADHVAHHLPLQAADIVNQWPDGSGKDSIRLSLADDLRRRGYSRMAEQLLGRIGTKKDPNWTKQEIALGDPWITDGGKTNDDQAKVERAHAVASLPDGIIEAAALIRSVSDDRLRTKAFRRMAEIHANLLAASSGEDRAAADAVESVREELGEDRQELQTRRGLTLIVTGDPQVIPERMAFPRSSPTASDVRQDVPWPEGAVVGSTFAHHNPYMAKFLEDGADGSTRLEQAIQYQGLPSPKMIVVQSGVATLGMVARALQGTDAGNLIAFDGDSLIVRAPVFVAPGARLILSRFDVPIYRLSADAGTFIANAGTVDIVDAEVVGYDEKRVQPLWFDGERKGGFRPFLLTWGDGRMNVAASTLAALGYDNALSFGLSYSSGPDRVTELRDQARPSGIMVDSLFRNFYIGFHSYESENVQVVGNEFRDSILYALDLHDRSAGGVIALNTVYGTMLRQGITLSRDVSDSVVSGNLSFDNAGSGIVLDRNSTNNIVQANSAFRNAQDGVSVFESSCNVLSNNQLTGNGRDGLKVRNSVDVGAYGNRIASNLNAGVSAYIANIAVGTNGKSGAAEEGAFTPVTALSLGKNIISSNGVGINAQGVSGLAMFGNAFVKQSRRLFGGDYRGLEGPLLRLSSTSGVLIASTCRPARPAPACRLREQGYLQESAGLPIFDQADGSDCTDVTGSVQQKAFSNFSQGT
;
A
#
# COMPACT_ATOMS: atom_id res chain seq x y z
N MET A 1 -3.76 51.46 20.34
CA MET A 1 -5.09 52.01 20.05
C MET A 1 -5.03 52.66 18.69
N THR A 2 -5.82 52.15 17.74
CA THR A 2 -6.31 52.70 16.45
C THR A 2 -6.42 51.57 15.43
N ALA A 3 -7.39 50.67 15.63
CA ALA A 3 -7.90 49.78 14.59
C ALA A 3 -9.17 50.44 14.03
N SER A 4 -8.97 51.36 13.09
CA SER A 4 -10.05 52.15 12.48
C SER A 4 -9.63 52.55 11.06
N SER A 5 -9.40 51.56 10.18
CA SER A 5 -9.36 51.77 8.72
C SER A 5 -9.34 50.47 7.90
N ARG A 6 -9.89 49.35 8.41
CA ARG A 6 -10.15 48.19 7.53
C ARG A 6 -11.47 48.42 6.81
N SER A 7 -11.32 49.01 5.63
CA SER A 7 -12.21 49.11 4.47
C SER A 7 -13.67 48.66 4.65
N ASP A 8 -14.57 49.60 4.40
CA ASP A 8 -16.04 49.45 4.27
C ASP A 8 -16.52 48.33 3.32
N GLY A 9 -15.62 47.67 2.58
CA GLY A 9 -15.95 46.57 1.66
C GLY A 9 -16.41 45.28 2.37
N CYS A 10 -15.83 44.93 3.53
CA CYS A 10 -16.17 43.72 4.29
C CYS A 10 -17.52 43.78 5.01
N LEU A 11 -18.05 44.99 5.25
CA LEU A 11 -19.29 45.16 6.01
C LEU A 11 -20.52 44.77 5.18
N HIS A 12 -20.45 44.79 3.84
CA HIS A 12 -21.64 44.77 3.00
C HIS A 12 -22.23 43.39 2.71
N LEU A 13 -21.41 42.35 2.52
CA LEU A 13 -21.93 40.97 2.44
C LEU A 13 -22.27 40.42 3.83
N ARG A 14 -21.59 40.87 4.88
CA ARG A 14 -21.95 40.55 6.28
C ARG A 14 -23.26 41.19 6.72
N ILE A 15 -23.58 42.42 6.30
CA ILE A 15 -24.90 43.04 6.55
C ILE A 15 -25.99 42.28 5.80
N ALA A 16 -25.72 41.79 4.58
CA ALA A 16 -26.67 40.95 3.85
C ALA A 16 -26.85 39.55 4.49
N SER A 17 -25.79 38.95 5.03
CA SER A 17 -25.85 37.76 5.88
C SER A 17 -26.57 38.02 7.22
N PHE A 18 -26.46 39.22 7.79
CA PHE A 18 -27.15 39.64 9.01
C PHE A 18 -28.66 39.88 8.74
N LEU A 19 -29.00 40.42 7.57
CA LEU A 19 -30.39 40.52 7.09
C LEU A 19 -30.97 39.15 6.73
N ALA A 20 -30.16 38.22 6.21
CA ALA A 20 -30.55 36.82 6.02
C ALA A 20 -30.74 36.09 7.36
N ALA A 21 -29.91 36.35 8.36
CA ALA A 21 -30.10 35.85 9.72
C ALA A 21 -31.38 36.43 10.37
N MET A 22 -31.71 37.69 10.09
CA MET A 22 -33.01 38.28 10.49
C MET A 22 -34.20 37.68 9.72
N ALA A 23 -34.04 37.36 8.43
CA ALA A 23 -35.07 36.70 7.63
C ALA A 23 -35.27 35.23 8.04
N LEU A 24 -34.22 34.55 8.50
CA LEU A 24 -34.24 33.20 9.08
C LEU A 24 -34.71 33.19 10.55
N ALA A 25 -34.53 34.28 11.29
CA ALA A 25 -35.03 34.44 12.66
C ALA A 25 -36.56 34.57 12.74
N TRP A 26 -37.24 34.81 11.61
CA TRP A 26 -38.65 34.52 11.46
C TRP A 26 -38.82 33.11 10.88
N ASN A 27 -38.71 32.11 11.75
CA ASN A 27 -39.38 30.84 11.53
C ASN A 27 -40.89 31.09 11.55
N VAL A 28 -41.44 31.59 10.45
CA VAL A 28 -42.84 31.38 10.15
C VAL A 28 -42.94 29.89 9.82
N MET A 29 -43.28 29.07 10.81
CA MET A 29 -43.85 27.77 10.49
C MET A 29 -45.10 28.08 9.67
N ALA A 30 -45.09 27.76 8.38
CA ALA A 30 -46.29 27.92 7.56
C ALA A 30 -47.41 27.11 8.20
N GLN A 31 -48.43 27.80 8.72
CA GLN A 31 -49.53 27.15 9.44
C GLN A 31 -50.67 26.77 8.48
N ASP A 32 -50.74 27.46 7.33
CA ASP A 32 -51.75 27.25 6.29
C ASP A 32 -51.20 27.52 4.87
N GLY A 33 -52.01 27.27 3.84
CA GLY A 33 -51.64 27.49 2.43
C GLY A 33 -51.48 28.97 2.04
N ASN A 34 -51.98 29.91 2.85
CA ASN A 34 -51.83 31.35 2.61
C ASN A 34 -50.39 31.79 2.92
N ASP A 35 -49.76 31.21 3.94
CA ASP A 35 -48.35 31.47 4.26
C ASP A 35 -47.40 31.05 3.12
N ILE A 36 -47.69 29.91 2.48
CA ILE A 36 -46.93 29.42 1.32
C ILE A 36 -47.08 30.38 0.13
N THR A 37 -48.32 30.83 -0.12
CA THR A 37 -48.61 31.79 -1.19
C THR A 37 -47.93 33.14 -0.93
N ARG A 38 -47.87 33.58 0.34
CA ARG A 38 -47.15 34.79 0.76
C ARG A 38 -45.65 34.65 0.53
N LEU A 39 -45.03 33.54 0.93
CA LEU A 39 -43.60 33.27 0.68
C LEU A 39 -43.27 33.31 -0.81
N SER A 40 -44.10 32.70 -1.66
CA SER A 40 -43.96 32.77 -3.12
C SER A 40 -44.14 34.20 -3.66
N GLY A 41 -45.01 35.00 -3.04
CA GLY A 41 -45.16 36.43 -3.32
C GLY A 41 -43.92 37.24 -2.95
N GLU A 42 -43.31 36.98 -1.79
CA GLU A 42 -42.07 37.63 -1.34
C GLU A 42 -40.91 37.35 -2.29
N VAL A 43 -40.77 36.10 -2.77
CA VAL A 43 -39.76 35.74 -3.77
C VAL A 43 -39.94 36.60 -5.03
N ARG A 44 -41.17 36.68 -5.56
CA ARG A 44 -41.48 37.49 -6.74
C ARG A 44 -41.19 38.97 -6.53
N GLN A 45 -41.61 39.51 -5.40
CA GLN A 45 -41.42 40.93 -5.11
C GLN A 45 -39.95 41.29 -4.97
N ALA A 46 -39.15 40.42 -4.35
CA ALA A 46 -37.70 40.60 -4.27
C ALA A 46 -37.05 40.56 -5.66
N VAL A 47 -37.44 39.62 -6.54
CA VAL A 47 -36.94 39.57 -7.93
C VAL A 47 -37.30 40.84 -8.70
N LEU A 48 -38.57 41.27 -8.63
CA LEU A 48 -39.02 42.50 -9.28
C LEU A 48 -38.25 43.73 -8.77
N SER A 49 -38.00 43.80 -7.46
CA SER A 49 -37.24 44.91 -6.86
C SER A 49 -35.78 44.92 -7.31
N ALA A 50 -35.18 43.76 -7.57
CA ALA A 50 -33.84 43.66 -8.14
C ALA A 50 -33.79 44.12 -9.61
N GLU A 51 -34.87 43.91 -10.37
CA GLU A 51 -34.94 44.17 -11.81
C GLU A 51 -35.51 45.57 -12.16
N GLN A 52 -35.91 46.36 -11.15
CA GLN A 52 -36.36 47.73 -11.35
C GLN A 52 -35.25 48.63 -11.93
N ALA A 53 -35.61 49.46 -12.90
CA ALA A 53 -34.73 50.45 -13.49
C ALA A 53 -34.29 51.48 -12.44
N GLY A 54 -33.02 51.45 -12.04
CA GLY A 54 -32.42 52.37 -11.07
C GLY A 54 -31.79 51.72 -9.83
N ALA A 55 -31.95 50.41 -9.62
CA ALA A 55 -31.29 49.69 -8.52
C ALA A 55 -29.77 49.60 -8.75
N GLY A 56 -28.96 50.04 -7.79
CA GLY A 56 -27.51 49.85 -7.84
C GLY A 56 -27.12 48.38 -7.65
N THR A 57 -25.98 47.93 -8.16
CA THR A 57 -25.51 46.52 -8.10
C THR A 57 -25.58 45.91 -6.69
N LYS A 58 -25.25 46.71 -5.66
CA LYS A 58 -25.37 46.32 -4.24
C LYS A 58 -26.81 46.05 -3.79
N GLN A 59 -27.76 46.87 -4.21
CA GLN A 59 -29.18 46.69 -3.89
C GLN A 59 -29.73 45.45 -4.60
N GLN A 60 -29.33 45.23 -5.86
CA GLN A 60 -29.71 44.05 -6.62
C GLN A 60 -29.22 42.75 -5.96
N ALA A 61 -27.96 42.70 -5.52
CA ALA A 61 -27.40 41.55 -4.78
C ALA A 61 -28.21 41.26 -3.50
N GLY A 62 -28.54 42.29 -2.72
CA GLY A 62 -29.37 42.15 -1.51
C GLY A 62 -30.74 41.54 -1.80
N PHE A 63 -31.43 42.02 -2.84
CA PHE A 63 -32.74 41.49 -3.23
C PHE A 63 -32.67 40.04 -3.75
N TYR A 64 -31.67 39.69 -4.55
CA TYR A 64 -31.49 38.32 -5.01
C TYR A 64 -31.18 37.35 -3.86
N GLN A 65 -30.41 37.79 -2.85
CA GLN A 65 -30.13 36.97 -1.67
C GLN A 65 -31.40 36.73 -0.83
N VAL A 66 -32.26 37.74 -0.67
CA VAL A 66 -33.57 37.58 0.00
C VAL A 66 -34.47 36.61 -0.78
N ALA A 67 -34.61 36.81 -2.09
CA ALA A 67 -35.39 35.92 -2.96
C ALA A 67 -34.92 34.46 -2.84
N ARG A 68 -33.60 34.25 -2.87
CA ARG A 68 -32.97 32.94 -2.78
C ARG A 68 -33.21 32.27 -1.42
N ALA A 69 -33.09 33.01 -0.32
CA ALA A 69 -33.34 32.48 1.03
C ALA A 69 -34.80 32.05 1.20
N ARG A 70 -35.75 32.86 0.70
CA ARG A 70 -37.18 32.55 0.73
C ARG A 70 -37.54 31.36 -0.16
N LEU A 71 -36.92 31.25 -1.34
CA LEU A 71 -37.12 30.12 -2.23
C LEU A 71 -36.60 28.80 -1.62
N ASN A 72 -35.43 28.81 -0.98
CA ASN A 72 -34.88 27.62 -0.31
C ASN A 72 -35.77 27.14 0.85
N LEU A 73 -36.42 28.07 1.57
CA LEU A 73 -37.41 27.73 2.59
C LEU A 73 -38.64 27.07 1.96
N LEU A 74 -39.14 27.62 0.86
CA LEU A 74 -40.28 27.07 0.11
C LEU A 74 -40.00 25.66 -0.42
N GLU A 75 -38.79 25.39 -0.90
CA GLU A 75 -38.37 24.05 -1.35
C GLU A 75 -38.29 23.04 -0.19
N LYS A 76 -37.80 23.44 0.98
CA LYS A 76 -37.81 22.57 2.17
C LYS A 76 -39.24 22.18 2.58
N LEU A 77 -40.17 23.13 2.51
CA LEU A 77 -41.61 22.88 2.76
C LEU A 77 -42.24 21.93 1.74
N ALA A 78 -41.69 21.81 0.52
CA ALA A 78 -42.20 20.94 -0.54
C ALA A 78 -41.61 19.51 -0.55
N SER A 79 -40.63 19.24 0.34
CA SER A 79 -39.88 17.96 0.39
C SER A 79 -40.65 16.83 1.08
N GLU A 80 -40.41 15.59 0.64
CA GLU A 80 -41.15 14.39 1.11
C GLU A 80 -40.85 13.99 2.56
N ASP A 81 -39.70 14.42 3.10
CA ASP A 81 -39.30 14.20 4.50
C ASP A 81 -39.95 15.20 5.48
N SER A 82 -40.81 16.10 4.99
CA SER A 82 -41.38 17.15 5.83
C SER A 82 -42.64 16.68 6.56
N ALA A 83 -42.73 16.96 7.87
CA ALA A 83 -43.85 16.54 8.73
C ALA A 83 -45.17 17.31 8.49
N TYR A 84 -45.33 17.92 7.31
CA TYR A 84 -46.47 18.79 6.99
C TYR A 84 -47.64 18.03 6.33
N PRO A 85 -48.89 18.48 6.56
CA PRO A 85 -50.07 18.00 5.83
C PRO A 85 -49.89 18.00 4.30
N ARG A 86 -50.43 16.97 3.62
CA ARG A 86 -50.37 16.81 2.15
C ARG A 86 -50.84 18.04 1.37
N GLU A 87 -51.87 18.73 1.87
CA GLU A 87 -52.43 19.92 1.24
C GLU A 87 -51.42 21.10 1.18
N LEU A 88 -50.57 21.23 2.21
CA LEU A 88 -49.48 22.23 2.24
C LEU A 88 -48.35 21.84 1.28
N LEU A 89 -48.01 20.55 1.22
CA LEU A 89 -47.01 20.03 0.28
C LEU A 89 -47.42 20.32 -1.17
N ASP A 90 -48.67 20.01 -1.52
CA ASP A 90 -49.21 20.23 -2.87
C ASP A 90 -49.26 21.73 -3.22
N THR A 91 -49.62 22.58 -2.25
CA THR A 91 -49.61 24.05 -2.42
C THR A 91 -48.19 24.58 -2.64
N ALA A 92 -47.21 24.12 -1.86
CA ALA A 92 -45.80 24.52 -2.03
C ALA A 92 -45.24 24.07 -3.38
N ARG A 93 -45.53 22.82 -3.80
CA ARG A 93 -45.15 22.30 -5.11
C ARG A 93 -45.77 23.10 -6.26
N SER A 94 -47.04 23.47 -6.15
CA SER A 94 -47.74 24.32 -7.13
C SER A 94 -47.10 25.71 -7.25
N GLU A 95 -46.80 26.36 -6.13
CA GLU A 95 -46.15 27.68 -6.16
C GLU A 95 -44.70 27.62 -6.65
N LEU A 96 -43.95 26.56 -6.34
CA LEU A 96 -42.63 26.33 -6.92
C LEU A 96 -42.70 26.15 -8.45
N ALA A 97 -43.68 25.40 -8.96
CA ALA A 97 -43.90 25.26 -10.39
C ALA A 97 -44.23 26.61 -11.05
N ARG A 98 -45.01 27.46 -10.37
CA ARG A 98 -45.33 28.81 -10.84
C ARG A 98 -44.09 29.72 -10.90
N LEU A 99 -43.25 29.69 -9.88
CA LEU A 99 -41.98 30.45 -9.86
C LEU A 99 -41.01 29.94 -10.93
N ALA A 100 -40.91 28.62 -11.12
CA ALA A 100 -40.12 28.02 -12.18
C ALA A 100 -40.61 28.44 -13.58
N GLY A 101 -41.93 28.52 -13.79
CA GLY A 101 -42.53 29.04 -15.03
C GLY A 101 -42.19 30.51 -15.32
N LEU A 102 -41.77 31.29 -14.31
CA LEU A 102 -41.27 32.66 -14.44
C LEU A 102 -39.74 32.73 -14.57
N GLY A 103 -39.04 31.59 -14.69
CA GLY A 103 -37.58 31.52 -14.72
C GLY A 103 -36.90 31.76 -13.36
N VAL A 104 -37.67 31.75 -12.26
CA VAL A 104 -37.16 31.95 -10.91
C VAL A 104 -36.90 30.58 -10.28
N SER A 105 -35.62 30.26 -10.09
CA SER A 105 -35.13 29.02 -9.49
C SER A 105 -33.98 29.34 -8.55
N PHE A 106 -33.62 28.40 -7.67
CA PHE A 106 -32.51 28.61 -6.75
C PHE A 106 -31.21 28.88 -7.52
N ASP A 107 -30.96 28.13 -8.60
CA ASP A 107 -29.77 28.27 -9.43
C ASP A 107 -29.77 29.58 -10.23
N SER A 108 -30.91 29.99 -10.80
CA SER A 108 -31.01 31.25 -11.55
C SER A 108 -30.84 32.48 -10.65
N LEU A 109 -31.36 32.45 -9.42
CA LEU A 109 -31.14 33.50 -8.43
C LEU A 109 -29.70 33.53 -7.93
N THR A 110 -29.10 32.36 -7.71
CA THR A 110 -27.69 32.26 -7.30
C THR A 110 -26.77 32.75 -8.41
N ALA A 111 -27.08 32.48 -9.68
CA ALA A 111 -26.33 32.98 -10.83
C ALA A 111 -26.43 34.51 -10.95
N LYS A 112 -27.64 35.08 -10.80
CA LYS A 112 -27.84 36.54 -10.78
C LYS A 112 -27.08 37.21 -9.64
N LEU A 113 -27.12 36.63 -8.43
CA LEU A 113 -26.35 37.11 -7.28
C LEU A 113 -24.84 37.06 -7.52
N LEU A 114 -24.35 35.99 -8.13
CA LEU A 114 -22.95 35.84 -8.46
C LEU A 114 -22.51 36.88 -9.49
N GLN A 115 -23.28 37.06 -10.57
CA GLN A 115 -23.00 38.04 -11.62
C GLN A 115 -22.93 39.48 -11.08
N THR A 116 -23.87 39.87 -10.22
CA THR A 116 -23.85 41.21 -9.59
C THR A 116 -22.67 41.40 -8.65
N SER A 117 -22.16 40.32 -8.04
CA SER A 117 -21.05 40.33 -7.09
C SER A 117 -19.66 40.24 -7.75
N LEU A 118 -19.55 39.81 -9.01
CA LEU A 118 -18.26 39.73 -9.73
C LEU A 118 -17.62 41.11 -9.95
N GLY A 119 -18.44 42.16 -10.11
CA GLY A 119 -17.96 43.53 -10.23
C GLY A 119 -17.20 44.01 -8.98
N ASP A 120 -17.62 43.56 -7.80
CA ASP A 120 -16.97 43.89 -6.53
C ASP A 120 -15.59 43.21 -6.43
N LEU A 121 -15.45 41.98 -6.93
CA LEU A 121 -14.16 41.28 -6.99
C LEU A 121 -13.16 42.05 -7.89
N ILE A 122 -13.62 42.53 -9.04
CA ILE A 122 -12.77 43.28 -9.98
C ILE A 122 -12.36 44.64 -9.41
N SER A 123 -13.28 45.30 -8.69
CA SER A 123 -13.09 46.64 -8.14
C SER A 123 -12.43 46.67 -6.76
N ALA A 124 -12.20 45.50 -6.14
CA ALA A 124 -11.66 45.40 -4.79
C ALA A 124 -10.22 45.99 -4.68
N PRO A 125 -9.97 46.85 -3.68
CA PRO A 125 -8.76 47.68 -3.60
C PRO A 125 -7.51 46.92 -3.13
N SER A 126 -7.66 45.79 -2.41
CA SER A 126 -6.53 45.01 -1.91
C SER A 126 -6.60 43.52 -2.28
N GLY A 127 -5.44 42.85 -2.29
CA GLY A 127 -5.35 41.40 -2.52
C GLY A 127 -6.05 40.55 -1.45
N ALA A 128 -6.14 41.07 -0.22
CA ALA A 128 -6.85 40.43 0.88
C ALA A 128 -8.38 40.51 0.70
N ASP A 129 -8.91 41.68 0.32
CA ASP A 129 -10.35 41.84 0.02
C ASP A 129 -10.76 40.92 -1.15
N ARG A 130 -9.89 40.79 -2.16
CA ARG A 130 -10.08 39.84 -3.27
C ARG A 130 -10.05 38.38 -2.82
N MET A 131 -9.28 38.01 -1.79
CA MET A 131 -9.32 36.65 -1.21
C MET A 131 -10.66 36.36 -0.57
N GLU A 132 -11.12 37.27 0.28
CA GLU A 132 -12.37 37.08 1.02
C GLU A 132 -13.57 37.01 0.08
N LEU A 133 -13.67 37.96 -0.87
CA LEU A 133 -14.70 37.94 -1.92
C LEU A 133 -14.61 36.69 -2.79
N GLY A 134 -13.40 36.23 -3.11
CA GLY A 134 -13.17 34.97 -3.81
C GLY A 134 -13.73 33.74 -3.09
N GLY A 135 -13.54 33.67 -1.77
CA GLY A 135 -14.08 32.62 -0.92
C GLY A 135 -15.62 32.62 -0.91
N VAL A 136 -16.23 33.80 -0.79
CA VAL A 136 -17.68 33.97 -0.87
C VAL A 136 -18.22 33.52 -2.24
N LEU A 137 -17.61 33.98 -3.34
CA LEU A 137 -18.04 33.62 -4.69
C LEU A 137 -17.89 32.12 -4.95
N TYR A 138 -16.82 31.51 -4.45
CA TYR A 138 -16.66 30.05 -4.53
C TYR A 138 -17.75 29.31 -3.75
N GLN A 139 -18.10 29.77 -2.55
CA GLN A 139 -19.21 29.20 -1.78
C GLN A 139 -20.52 29.29 -2.57
N LEU A 140 -20.84 30.46 -3.14
CA LEU A 140 -22.01 30.66 -4.00
C LEU A 140 -22.01 29.73 -5.23
N ALA A 141 -20.85 29.58 -5.88
CA ALA A 141 -20.72 28.65 -7.01
C ALA A 141 -20.93 27.19 -6.57
N SER A 142 -20.40 26.78 -5.41
CA SER A 142 -20.54 25.41 -4.89
C SER A 142 -21.99 25.06 -4.50
N GLU A 143 -22.80 26.07 -4.16
CA GLU A 143 -24.22 25.92 -3.80
C GLU A 143 -25.12 25.69 -5.02
N GLN A 144 -24.64 25.95 -6.24
CA GLN A 144 -25.37 25.66 -7.48
C GLN A 144 -25.69 24.17 -7.57
N ARG A 145 -26.96 23.82 -7.77
CA ARG A 145 -27.44 22.43 -7.82
C ARG A 145 -27.27 21.84 -9.21
N ASN A 146 -27.56 22.61 -10.26
CA ASN A 146 -27.30 22.22 -11.64
C ASN A 146 -25.78 22.26 -11.95
N PRO A 147 -25.18 21.15 -12.38
CA PRO A 147 -23.76 21.10 -12.77
C PRO A 147 -23.36 22.12 -13.84
N ALA A 148 -24.24 22.40 -14.81
CA ALA A 148 -23.96 23.39 -15.86
C ALA A 148 -23.88 24.81 -15.29
N SER A 149 -24.79 25.18 -14.38
CA SER A 149 -24.76 26.46 -13.67
C SER A 149 -23.54 26.58 -12.77
N ARG A 150 -23.13 25.48 -12.14
CA ARG A 150 -21.90 25.42 -11.32
C ARG A 150 -20.65 25.64 -12.17
N ALA A 151 -20.53 24.96 -13.30
CA ALA A 151 -19.41 25.14 -14.22
C ALA A 151 -19.36 26.58 -14.75
N ALA A 152 -20.49 27.15 -15.17
CA ALA A 152 -20.59 28.54 -15.62
C ALA A 152 -20.16 29.55 -14.54
N ALA A 153 -20.62 29.37 -13.30
CA ALA A 153 -20.24 30.20 -12.17
C ALA A 153 -18.72 30.19 -11.91
N LEU A 154 -18.09 29.02 -11.96
CA LEU A 154 -16.64 28.87 -11.77
C LEU A 154 -15.86 29.50 -12.92
N ILE A 155 -16.33 29.35 -14.17
CA ILE A 155 -15.78 29.99 -15.35
C ILE A 155 -15.79 31.53 -15.21
N ASP A 156 -16.92 32.10 -14.80
CA ASP A 156 -17.07 33.55 -14.66
C ASP A 156 -16.13 34.12 -13.60
N ILE A 157 -15.98 33.41 -12.46
CA ILE A 157 -15.01 33.78 -11.42
C ILE A 157 -13.57 33.71 -11.97
N GLY A 158 -13.26 32.66 -12.75
CA GLY A 158 -11.97 32.52 -13.42
C GLY A 158 -11.64 33.69 -14.35
N TYR A 159 -12.60 34.11 -15.18
CA TYR A 159 -12.42 35.27 -16.06
C TYR A 159 -12.24 36.57 -15.28
N ALA A 160 -12.97 36.76 -14.18
CA ALA A 160 -12.79 37.93 -13.32
C ALA A 160 -11.37 37.99 -12.73
N TYR A 161 -10.83 36.85 -12.27
CA TYR A 161 -9.44 36.78 -11.81
C TYR A 161 -8.41 37.01 -12.91
N ARG A 162 -8.66 36.47 -14.10
CA ARG A 162 -7.82 36.70 -15.28
C ARG A 162 -7.76 38.19 -15.64
N LYS A 163 -8.92 38.89 -15.59
CA LYS A 163 -9.02 40.33 -15.90
C LYS A 163 -8.20 41.20 -14.95
N ILE A 164 -8.08 40.81 -13.69
CA ILE A 164 -7.28 41.55 -12.68
C ILE A 164 -5.82 41.08 -12.57
N GLY A 165 -5.37 40.20 -13.48
CA GLY A 165 -3.98 39.72 -13.54
C GLY A 165 -3.63 38.62 -12.54
N ALA A 166 -4.60 38.03 -11.84
CA ALA A 166 -4.37 36.97 -10.85
C ALA A 166 -4.36 35.58 -11.54
N GLN A 167 -3.32 35.29 -12.32
CA GLN A 167 -3.21 34.10 -13.16
C GLN A 167 -3.36 32.78 -12.38
N ASP A 168 -2.72 32.64 -11.22
CA ASP A 168 -2.80 31.42 -10.39
C ASP A 168 -4.23 31.10 -9.96
N ARG A 169 -5.02 32.14 -9.68
CA ARG A 169 -6.43 31.96 -9.33
C ARG A 169 -7.28 31.64 -10.55
N ALA A 170 -7.03 32.31 -11.67
CA ALA A 170 -7.70 31.96 -12.92
C ALA A 170 -7.49 30.48 -13.28
N LEU A 171 -6.27 29.97 -13.11
CA LEU A 171 -5.94 28.54 -13.28
C LEU A 171 -6.76 27.65 -12.33
N ARG A 172 -6.79 28.00 -11.03
CA ARG A 172 -7.56 27.25 -10.03
C ARG A 172 -9.04 27.14 -10.41
N TYR A 173 -9.68 28.25 -10.78
CA TYR A 173 -11.09 28.24 -11.16
C TYR A 173 -11.34 27.57 -12.53
N ALA A 174 -10.40 27.63 -13.47
CA ALA A 174 -10.47 26.87 -14.72
C ALA A 174 -10.45 25.35 -14.47
N SER A 175 -9.60 24.89 -13.55
CA SER A 175 -9.58 23.48 -13.13
C SER A 175 -10.88 23.06 -12.46
N LEU A 176 -11.37 23.83 -11.49
CA LEU A 176 -12.63 23.54 -10.80
C LEU A 176 -13.82 23.52 -11.77
N ALA A 177 -13.82 24.43 -12.75
CA ALA A 177 -14.83 24.45 -13.80
C ALA A 177 -14.77 23.20 -14.68
N LEU A 178 -13.56 22.74 -15.04
CA LEU A 178 -13.36 21.50 -15.79
C LEU A 178 -13.97 20.31 -15.05
N ASP A 179 -13.67 20.15 -13.77
CA ASP A 179 -14.21 19.06 -12.95
C ASP A 179 -15.75 19.12 -12.89
N ALA A 180 -16.32 20.33 -12.77
CA ALA A 180 -17.76 20.51 -12.80
C ALA A 180 -18.40 20.12 -14.14
N THR A 181 -17.67 20.18 -15.26
CA THR A 181 -18.19 19.77 -16.58
C THR A 181 -18.45 18.27 -16.67
N GLU A 182 -17.75 17.45 -15.90
CA GLU A 182 -17.89 15.98 -15.95
C GLU A 182 -19.28 15.52 -15.47
N ALA A 183 -19.90 16.29 -14.57
CA ALA A 183 -21.24 16.04 -14.04
C ALA A 183 -22.37 16.54 -14.95
N ILE A 184 -22.07 17.21 -16.07
CA ILE A 184 -23.08 17.67 -17.04
C ILE A 184 -23.53 16.50 -17.91
N LEU A 185 -24.81 16.14 -17.82
CA LEU A 185 -25.41 15.04 -18.59
C LEU A 185 -25.75 15.43 -20.04
N GLU A 186 -26.15 16.68 -20.25
CA GLU A 186 -26.51 17.19 -21.59
C GLU A 186 -25.24 17.40 -22.43
N ILE A 187 -25.12 16.64 -23.52
CA ILE A 187 -23.92 16.63 -24.37
C ILE A 187 -23.59 18.03 -24.90
N GLY A 188 -24.58 18.76 -25.42
CA GLY A 188 -24.38 20.12 -25.96
C GLY A 188 -23.84 21.08 -24.92
N ALA A 189 -24.51 21.18 -23.77
CA ALA A 189 -24.07 22.04 -22.66
C ALA A 189 -22.67 21.67 -22.14
N ARG A 190 -22.33 20.38 -22.13
CA ARG A 190 -20.99 19.91 -21.73
C ARG A 190 -19.92 20.35 -22.74
N VAL A 191 -20.19 20.22 -24.03
CA VAL A 191 -19.28 20.67 -25.10
C VAL A 191 -19.02 22.16 -24.97
N ASP A 192 -20.07 22.96 -24.81
CA ASP A 192 -19.96 24.42 -24.65
C ASP A 192 -19.15 24.79 -23.41
N ALA A 193 -19.43 24.16 -22.27
CA ALA A 193 -18.67 24.39 -21.04
C ALA A 193 -17.18 24.04 -21.23
N CYS A 194 -16.86 22.90 -21.83
CA CYS A 194 -15.47 22.50 -22.12
C CYS A 194 -14.74 23.50 -23.02
N GLN A 195 -15.41 24.01 -24.06
CA GLN A 195 -14.84 25.03 -24.96
C GLN A 195 -14.55 26.34 -24.24
N VAL A 196 -15.44 26.76 -23.34
CA VAL A 196 -15.26 28.00 -22.59
C VAL A 196 -14.15 27.86 -21.54
N VAL A 197 -14.04 26.71 -20.87
CA VAL A 197 -12.92 26.39 -19.98
C VAL A 197 -11.59 26.40 -20.73
N ALA A 198 -11.55 25.81 -21.94
CA ALA A 198 -10.34 25.83 -22.76
C ALA A 198 -9.90 27.25 -23.12
N ARG A 199 -10.85 28.12 -23.49
CA ARG A 199 -10.60 29.55 -23.78
C ARG A 199 -10.15 30.34 -22.55
N LEU A 200 -10.77 30.11 -21.39
CA LEU A 200 -10.35 30.70 -20.12
C LEU A 200 -8.89 30.38 -19.81
N SER A 201 -8.46 29.17 -20.15
CA SER A 201 -7.13 28.64 -19.83
C SER A 201 -6.03 29.11 -20.78
N ILE A 202 -6.37 29.69 -21.95
CA ILE A 202 -5.37 30.23 -22.89
C ILE A 202 -4.56 31.35 -22.22
N GLY A 203 -3.24 31.30 -22.40
CA GLY A 203 -2.33 32.34 -21.93
C GLY A 203 -2.04 32.30 -20.43
N LEU A 204 -2.53 31.28 -19.70
CA LEU A 204 -2.21 31.03 -18.29
C LEU A 204 -0.96 30.11 -18.13
N GLY A 205 -0.01 30.20 -19.06
CA GLY A 205 1.20 29.36 -19.08
C GLY A 205 0.95 27.89 -19.44
N ALA A 206 1.93 27.03 -19.14
CA ALA A 206 1.89 25.60 -19.47
C ALA A 206 0.73 24.86 -18.78
N SER A 207 0.45 25.18 -17.52
CA SER A 207 -0.70 24.64 -16.78
C SER A 207 -2.04 24.96 -17.44
N GLY A 208 -2.19 26.18 -17.99
CA GLY A 208 -3.37 26.57 -18.73
C GLY A 208 -3.53 25.81 -20.05
N ALA A 209 -2.42 25.60 -20.78
CA ALA A 209 -2.43 24.78 -21.99
C ALA A 209 -2.88 23.33 -21.70
N PHE A 210 -2.43 22.76 -20.58
CA PHE A 210 -2.85 21.44 -20.13
C PHE A 210 -4.35 21.37 -19.81
N ILE A 211 -4.87 22.32 -19.01
CA ILE A 211 -6.32 22.38 -18.71
C ILE A 211 -7.13 22.50 -20.01
N ALA A 212 -6.69 23.34 -20.95
CA ALA A 212 -7.34 23.48 -22.25
C ALA A 212 -7.35 22.16 -23.04
N ASN A 213 -6.20 21.48 -23.11
CA ASN A 213 -6.09 20.19 -23.78
C ASN A 213 -6.98 19.13 -23.14
N ARG A 214 -7.03 19.06 -21.79
CA ARG A 214 -7.88 18.13 -21.06
C ARG A 214 -9.37 18.44 -21.28
N ALA A 215 -9.77 19.70 -21.17
CA ALA A 215 -11.15 20.14 -21.43
C ALA A 215 -11.62 19.75 -22.83
N LEU A 216 -10.80 19.98 -23.86
CA LEU A 216 -11.14 19.58 -25.21
C LEU A 216 -11.12 18.06 -25.40
N SER A 217 -10.20 17.34 -24.76
CA SER A 217 -10.15 15.87 -24.82
C SER A 217 -11.41 15.22 -24.22
N SER A 218 -12.01 15.84 -23.20
CA SER A 218 -13.25 15.41 -22.56
C SER A 218 -14.50 15.53 -23.44
N ILE A 219 -14.42 16.19 -24.60
CA ILE A 219 -15.52 16.24 -25.57
C ILE A 219 -15.64 14.87 -26.23
N SER A 220 -16.75 14.16 -26.03
CA SER A 220 -16.94 12.79 -26.53
C SER A 220 -17.13 12.71 -28.05
N GLU A 221 -17.79 13.70 -28.66
CA GLU A 221 -18.05 13.73 -30.10
C GLU A 221 -16.80 14.17 -30.89
N PRO A 222 -16.24 13.31 -31.78
CA PRO A 222 -15.00 13.61 -32.51
C PRO A 222 -15.04 14.92 -33.29
N ARG A 223 -16.14 15.17 -34.02
CA ARG A 223 -16.28 16.37 -34.85
C ARG A 223 -16.35 17.64 -34.00
N ALA A 224 -17.12 17.63 -32.92
CA ALA A 224 -17.20 18.74 -31.98
C ALA A 224 -15.85 19.02 -31.31
N ARG A 225 -15.08 17.97 -30.96
CA ARG A 225 -13.72 18.07 -30.43
C ARG A 225 -12.76 18.75 -31.40
N ALA A 226 -12.74 18.32 -32.66
CA ALA A 226 -11.88 18.89 -33.69
C ALA A 226 -12.24 20.36 -34.01
N LEU A 227 -13.53 20.67 -34.02
CA LEU A 227 -14.03 22.04 -34.19
C LEU A 227 -13.60 22.94 -33.02
N ALA A 228 -13.72 22.44 -31.79
CA ALA A 228 -13.26 23.16 -30.60
C ALA A 228 -11.75 23.42 -30.62
N ARG A 229 -10.94 22.42 -31.00
CA ARG A 229 -9.48 22.58 -31.18
C ARG A 229 -9.14 23.59 -32.27
N HIS A 230 -9.89 23.58 -33.38
CA HIS A 230 -9.71 24.56 -34.46
C HIS A 230 -10.02 25.99 -34.01
N GLY A 231 -11.16 26.19 -33.33
CA GLY A 231 -11.52 27.49 -32.78
C GLY A 231 -10.48 28.02 -31.81
N LEU A 232 -10.00 27.17 -30.89
CA LEU A 232 -8.95 27.52 -29.93
C LEU A 232 -7.63 27.90 -30.63
N ALA A 233 -7.21 27.13 -31.64
CA ALA A 233 -5.98 27.40 -32.39
C ALA A 233 -6.06 28.73 -33.16
N ARG A 234 -7.22 29.04 -33.76
CA ARG A 234 -7.43 30.34 -34.43
C ARG A 234 -7.38 31.51 -33.46
N GLU A 235 -7.89 31.34 -32.25
CA GLU A 235 -7.80 32.35 -31.19
C GLU A 235 -6.35 32.56 -30.73
N GLN A 236 -5.56 31.48 -30.59
CA GLN A 236 -4.13 31.56 -30.26
C GLN A 236 -3.28 32.23 -31.35
N LEU A 237 -3.73 32.24 -32.61
CA LEU A 237 -3.06 32.95 -33.69
C LEU A 237 -3.35 34.46 -33.73
N GLN A 238 -4.29 34.96 -32.94
CA GLN A 238 -4.59 36.40 -32.89
C GLN A 238 -3.36 37.19 -32.43
N GLY A 239 -3.02 38.25 -33.17
CA GLY A 239 -1.82 39.05 -32.94
C GLY A 239 -0.51 38.40 -33.43
N SER A 240 -0.57 37.19 -34.01
CA SER A 240 0.58 36.57 -34.67
C SER A 240 0.69 36.99 -36.15
N PRO A 241 1.86 36.84 -36.79
CA PRO A 241 2.02 37.08 -38.23
C PRO A 241 1.10 36.22 -39.11
N PHE A 242 0.51 35.16 -38.57
CA PHE A 242 -0.27 34.17 -39.30
C PHE A 242 -1.79 34.34 -39.14
N GLU A 243 -2.26 35.35 -38.40
CA GLU A 243 -3.70 35.57 -38.13
C GLU A 243 -4.55 35.64 -39.42
N LYS A 244 -4.04 36.36 -40.42
CA LYS A 244 -4.72 36.68 -41.69
C LYS A 244 -4.05 36.06 -42.92
N GLU A 245 -3.10 35.15 -42.71
CA GLU A 245 -2.40 34.52 -43.81
C GLU A 245 -3.26 33.44 -44.49
N ALA A 246 -3.03 33.24 -45.78
CA ALA A 246 -3.74 32.21 -46.54
C ALA A 246 -3.38 30.80 -46.06
N ASP A 247 -4.33 29.87 -46.13
CA ASP A 247 -4.14 28.46 -45.74
C ASP A 247 -2.91 27.82 -46.41
N ALA A 248 -2.63 28.17 -47.67
CA ALA A 248 -1.44 27.68 -48.38
C ALA A 248 -0.12 28.07 -47.68
N LYS A 249 -0.04 29.28 -47.11
CA LYS A 249 1.13 29.73 -46.35
C LYS A 249 1.19 29.05 -44.98
N LEU A 250 0.04 28.87 -44.31
CA LEU A 250 -0.04 28.12 -43.05
C LEU A 250 0.44 26.68 -43.23
N ILE A 251 0.03 26.01 -44.32
CA ILE A 251 0.46 24.66 -44.69
C ILE A 251 1.97 24.62 -44.94
N ALA A 252 2.49 25.55 -45.75
CA ALA A 252 3.93 25.60 -46.06
C ALA A 252 4.77 25.81 -44.80
N GLU A 253 4.34 26.70 -43.91
CA GLU A 253 5.03 26.97 -42.66
C GLU A 253 4.92 25.80 -41.68
N ALA A 254 3.75 25.16 -41.56
CA ALA A 254 3.58 23.97 -40.75
C ALA A 254 4.52 22.83 -41.21
N ARG A 255 4.60 22.56 -42.52
CA ARG A 255 5.53 21.58 -43.09
C ARG A 255 6.98 21.94 -42.76
N ARG A 256 7.37 23.18 -43.00
CA ARG A 256 8.73 23.68 -42.71
C ARG A 256 9.09 23.48 -41.23
N ARG A 257 8.16 23.75 -40.32
CA ARG A 257 8.36 23.55 -38.87
C ARG A 257 8.43 22.09 -38.50
N LEU A 258 7.57 21.24 -39.06
CA LEU A 258 7.61 19.79 -38.85
C LEU A 258 8.94 19.19 -39.30
N GLU A 259 9.39 19.54 -40.51
CA GLU A 259 10.69 19.13 -41.07
C GLU A 259 11.86 19.69 -40.26
N GLY A 260 11.74 20.94 -39.78
CA GLY A 260 12.70 21.58 -38.89
C GLY A 260 12.65 21.09 -37.44
N GLY A 261 11.69 20.22 -37.08
CA GLY A 261 11.56 19.64 -35.75
C GLY A 261 10.81 20.46 -34.70
N ASP A 262 10.17 21.56 -35.07
CA ASP A 262 9.24 22.31 -34.21
C ASP A 262 7.83 21.68 -34.27
N ILE A 263 7.66 20.56 -33.55
CA ILE A 263 6.41 19.79 -33.57
C ILE A 263 5.25 20.60 -32.97
N SER A 264 5.47 21.22 -31.79
CA SER A 264 4.42 21.99 -31.10
C SER A 264 3.99 23.21 -31.92
N GLY A 265 4.94 23.94 -32.51
CA GLY A 265 4.62 25.08 -33.38
C GLY A 265 3.95 24.66 -34.68
N SER A 266 4.36 23.53 -35.28
CA SER A 266 3.63 22.96 -36.43
C SER A 266 2.22 22.53 -36.05
N LEU A 267 2.01 21.88 -34.89
CA LEU A 267 0.69 21.44 -34.45
C LEU A 267 -0.28 22.62 -34.27
N ALA A 268 0.19 23.73 -33.68
CA ALA A 268 -0.62 24.93 -33.52
C ALA A 268 -1.14 25.48 -34.86
N LEU A 269 -0.30 25.51 -35.90
CA LEU A 269 -0.69 25.93 -37.24
C LEU A 269 -1.64 24.93 -37.91
N VAL A 270 -1.38 23.63 -37.77
CA VAL A 270 -2.22 22.58 -38.39
C VAL A 270 -3.61 22.54 -37.80
N LEU A 271 -3.76 22.70 -36.47
CA LEU A 271 -5.08 22.75 -35.83
C LEU A 271 -5.91 23.96 -36.31
N ALA A 272 -5.25 25.06 -36.70
CA ALA A 272 -5.90 26.26 -37.22
C ALA A 272 -6.37 26.14 -38.69
N LEU A 273 -5.96 25.11 -39.44
CA LEU A 273 -6.43 24.87 -40.81
C LEU A 273 -7.90 24.40 -40.82
N PRO A 274 -8.68 24.66 -41.87
CA PRO A 274 -10.04 24.10 -42.01
C PRO A 274 -10.02 22.58 -42.26
N ASP A 275 -11.21 21.96 -42.35
CA ASP A 275 -11.35 20.56 -42.73
C ASP A 275 -10.85 20.33 -44.17
N GLY A 276 -9.99 19.33 -44.36
CA GLY A 276 -9.36 19.03 -45.65
C GLY A 276 -8.27 17.96 -45.56
N GLU A 277 -7.97 17.30 -46.67
CA GLU A 277 -6.99 16.19 -46.72
C GLU A 277 -5.58 16.61 -46.31
N GLU A 278 -5.18 17.85 -46.61
CA GLU A 278 -3.85 18.37 -46.23
C GLU A 278 -3.69 18.49 -44.71
N ARG A 279 -4.72 18.95 -43.99
CA ARG A 279 -4.73 18.97 -42.52
C ARG A 279 -4.58 17.55 -41.97
N GLU A 280 -5.34 16.60 -42.51
CA GLU A 280 -5.30 15.20 -42.09
C GLU A 280 -3.92 14.56 -42.31
N ALA A 281 -3.30 14.80 -43.46
CA ALA A 281 -1.95 14.32 -43.76
C ALA A 281 -0.90 14.91 -42.79
N LEU A 282 -0.99 16.20 -42.48
CA LEU A 282 -0.08 16.86 -41.54
C LEU A 282 -0.28 16.37 -40.10
N LEU A 283 -1.53 16.14 -39.66
CA LEU A 283 -1.82 15.56 -38.35
C LEU A 283 -1.23 14.15 -38.21
N ALA A 284 -1.32 13.32 -39.25
CA ALA A 284 -0.71 11.99 -39.24
C ALA A 284 0.84 12.05 -39.19
N GLY A 285 1.45 12.98 -39.93
CA GLY A 285 2.89 13.24 -39.88
C GLY A 285 3.36 13.76 -38.51
N LEU A 286 2.57 14.63 -37.89
CA LEU A 286 2.78 15.14 -36.53
C LEU A 286 2.68 14.05 -35.49
N LEU A 287 1.63 13.22 -35.55
CA LEU A 287 1.46 12.07 -34.67
C LEU A 287 2.69 11.16 -34.73
N THR A 288 3.10 10.79 -35.94
CA THR A 288 4.27 9.92 -36.14
C THR A 288 5.55 10.55 -35.59
N SER A 289 5.75 11.86 -35.81
CA SER A 289 6.92 12.58 -35.32
C SER A 289 6.92 12.74 -33.80
N ALA A 290 5.75 12.98 -33.20
CA ALA A 290 5.57 13.11 -31.76
C ALA A 290 5.82 11.77 -31.04
N LEU A 291 5.29 10.67 -31.57
CA LEU A 291 5.54 9.32 -31.06
C LEU A 291 7.04 8.96 -31.09
N ARG A 292 7.73 9.26 -32.20
CA ARG A 292 9.20 9.06 -32.30
C ARG A 292 9.99 9.83 -31.25
N ARG A 293 9.47 10.99 -30.79
CA ARG A 293 10.11 11.82 -29.75
C ARG A 293 9.59 11.55 -28.34
N ARG A 294 8.70 10.56 -28.17
CA ARG A 294 7.98 10.28 -26.92
C ARG A 294 7.17 11.47 -26.38
N ASP A 295 6.76 12.39 -27.25
CA ASP A 295 5.87 13.50 -26.90
C ASP A 295 4.41 13.05 -26.96
N ARG A 296 3.98 12.37 -25.88
CA ARG A 296 2.65 11.75 -25.79
C ARG A 296 1.51 12.78 -25.75
N GLU A 297 1.74 13.95 -25.18
CA GLU A 297 0.73 15.01 -25.11
C GLU A 297 0.44 15.54 -26.52
N THR A 298 1.49 15.91 -27.27
CA THR A 298 1.34 16.36 -28.65
C THR A 298 0.77 15.25 -29.54
N ALA A 299 1.17 13.99 -29.32
CA ALA A 299 0.61 12.85 -30.04
C ALA A 299 -0.90 12.69 -29.81
N LEU A 300 -1.36 12.81 -28.57
CA LEU A 300 -2.79 12.76 -28.24
C LEU A 300 -3.58 13.88 -28.92
N VAL A 301 -3.04 15.11 -28.86
CA VAL A 301 -3.66 16.27 -29.50
C VAL A 301 -3.73 16.10 -31.02
N ALA A 302 -2.64 15.64 -31.65
CA ALA A 302 -2.61 15.36 -33.08
C ALA A 302 -3.62 14.27 -33.47
N ALA A 303 -3.71 13.20 -32.67
CA ALA A 303 -4.63 12.10 -32.92
C ALA A 303 -6.10 12.53 -32.85
N GLN A 304 -6.43 13.42 -31.90
CA GLN A 304 -7.77 13.98 -31.72
C GLN A 304 -8.10 15.15 -32.65
N GLY A 305 -7.13 15.66 -33.42
CA GLY A 305 -7.27 16.86 -34.23
C GLY A 305 -8.08 16.68 -35.52
N SER A 306 -8.33 15.46 -35.97
CA SER A 306 -9.01 15.17 -37.25
C SER A 306 -10.49 15.54 -37.22
N PHE A 307 -11.07 16.12 -38.27
CA PHE A 307 -12.54 16.31 -38.31
C PHE A 307 -13.30 15.01 -38.58
N LYS A 308 -12.63 14.03 -39.20
CA LYS A 308 -13.21 12.73 -39.55
C LYS A 308 -13.10 11.78 -38.36
N ALA A 309 -14.24 11.25 -37.92
CA ALA A 309 -14.30 10.34 -36.77
C ALA A 309 -13.45 9.07 -36.98
N GLU A 310 -13.48 8.48 -38.18
CA GLU A 310 -12.69 7.29 -38.53
C GLU A 310 -11.17 7.54 -38.48
N ARG A 311 -10.72 8.72 -38.95
CA ARG A 311 -9.31 9.12 -38.89
C ARG A 311 -8.84 9.37 -37.46
N GLN A 312 -9.65 10.04 -36.62
CA GLN A 312 -9.35 10.15 -35.18
C GLN A 312 -9.22 8.75 -34.55
N LEU A 313 -10.10 7.83 -34.95
CA LEU A 313 -10.08 6.45 -34.48
C LEU A 313 -8.80 5.72 -34.82
N ASN A 314 -8.40 5.76 -36.09
CA ASN A 314 -7.16 5.15 -36.53
C ASN A 314 -5.93 5.79 -35.84
N ASN A 315 -5.92 7.11 -35.69
CA ASN A 315 -4.81 7.81 -35.05
C ASN A 315 -4.68 7.47 -33.56
N LEU A 316 -5.79 7.37 -32.83
CA LEU A 316 -5.76 6.98 -31.43
C LEU A 316 -5.47 5.49 -31.26
N ALA A 317 -5.88 4.62 -32.19
CA ALA A 317 -5.45 3.23 -32.22
C ALA A 317 -3.93 3.12 -32.42
N VAL A 318 -3.32 3.96 -33.27
CA VAL A 318 -1.86 4.05 -33.41
C VAL A 318 -1.20 4.50 -32.11
N LEU A 319 -1.77 5.50 -31.42
CA LEU A 319 -1.28 5.94 -30.12
C LEU A 319 -1.35 4.82 -29.08
N VAL A 320 -2.45 4.08 -28.99
CA VAL A 320 -2.58 2.96 -28.04
C VAL A 320 -1.62 1.81 -28.40
N ALA A 321 -1.47 1.50 -29.69
CA ALA A 321 -0.51 0.51 -30.15
C ALA A 321 0.93 0.91 -29.80
N ASP A 322 1.27 2.20 -29.86
CA ASP A 322 2.56 2.72 -29.40
C ASP A 322 2.78 2.51 -27.89
N HIS A 323 1.74 2.73 -27.06
CA HIS A 323 1.83 2.44 -25.63
C HIS A 323 2.08 0.96 -25.37
N VAL A 324 1.38 0.06 -26.07
CA VAL A 324 1.58 -1.40 -25.96
C VAL A 324 3.00 -1.79 -26.42
N ALA A 325 3.45 -1.25 -27.55
CA ALA A 325 4.78 -1.50 -28.10
C ALA A 325 5.91 -1.08 -27.13
N HIS A 326 5.67 -0.04 -26.32
CA HIS A 326 6.60 0.43 -25.29
C HIS A 326 6.32 -0.14 -23.88
N HIS A 327 5.46 -1.16 -23.76
CA HIS A 327 5.12 -1.86 -22.51
C HIS A 327 4.42 -0.99 -21.46
N LEU A 328 3.61 -0.04 -21.90
CA LEU A 328 2.83 0.86 -21.04
C LEU A 328 1.31 0.77 -21.30
N PRO A 329 0.70 -0.43 -21.36
CA PRO A 329 -0.70 -0.58 -21.72
C PRO A 329 -1.67 0.14 -20.77
N LEU A 330 -1.31 0.36 -19.50
CA LEU A 330 -2.19 1.04 -18.54
C LEU A 330 -2.28 2.56 -18.77
N GLN A 331 -1.30 3.17 -19.46
CA GLN A 331 -1.41 4.58 -19.84
C GLN A 331 -2.50 4.82 -20.89
N ALA A 332 -2.91 3.78 -21.63
CA ALA A 332 -4.05 3.87 -22.54
C ALA A 332 -5.39 3.97 -21.80
N ALA A 333 -5.43 3.79 -20.47
CA ALA A 333 -6.68 3.80 -19.70
C ALA A 333 -7.46 5.11 -19.83
N ASP A 334 -6.78 6.26 -19.74
CA ASP A 334 -7.44 7.56 -19.88
C ASP A 334 -8.08 7.72 -21.27
N ILE A 335 -7.41 7.24 -22.33
CA ILE A 335 -7.91 7.28 -23.71
C ILE A 335 -9.12 6.36 -23.86
N VAL A 336 -9.02 5.11 -23.40
CA VAL A 336 -10.08 4.11 -23.54
C VAL A 336 -11.29 4.45 -22.67
N ASN A 337 -11.11 5.00 -21.48
CA ASN A 337 -12.21 5.31 -20.58
C ASN A 337 -13.02 6.53 -21.04
N GLN A 338 -12.37 7.53 -21.67
CA GLN A 338 -13.03 8.77 -22.10
C GLN A 338 -13.76 8.65 -23.45
N TRP A 339 -13.47 7.63 -24.27
CA TRP A 339 -14.08 7.50 -25.59
C TRP A 339 -15.51 6.95 -25.52
N PRO A 340 -16.50 7.47 -26.28
CA PRO A 340 -17.77 6.76 -26.50
C PRO A 340 -17.63 5.34 -27.11
N ASP A 341 -18.57 4.45 -26.77
CA ASP A 341 -18.56 3.07 -27.27
C ASP A 341 -18.85 2.98 -28.77
N GLY A 342 -18.26 1.98 -29.43
CA GLY A 342 -18.40 1.73 -30.87
C GLY A 342 -17.36 0.73 -31.38
N SER A 343 -17.56 0.25 -32.62
CA SER A 343 -16.73 -0.82 -33.22
C SER A 343 -15.23 -0.54 -33.20
N GLY A 344 -14.84 0.72 -33.37
CA GLY A 344 -13.44 1.09 -33.34
C GLY A 344 -12.82 1.10 -31.94
N LYS A 345 -13.58 1.50 -30.90
CA LYS A 345 -13.16 1.37 -29.50
C LYS A 345 -13.07 -0.10 -29.09
N ASP A 346 -13.98 -0.92 -29.60
CA ASP A 346 -13.99 -2.36 -29.36
C ASP A 346 -12.75 -3.05 -29.95
N SER A 347 -12.27 -2.60 -31.12
CA SER A 347 -11.00 -3.07 -31.69
C SER A 347 -9.80 -2.75 -30.80
N ILE A 348 -9.73 -1.51 -30.27
CA ILE A 348 -8.67 -1.10 -29.33
C ILE A 348 -8.73 -1.93 -28.03
N ARG A 349 -9.93 -2.11 -27.46
CA ARG A 349 -10.15 -2.94 -26.27
C ARG A 349 -9.70 -4.37 -26.49
N LEU A 350 -10.00 -4.95 -27.65
CA LEU A 350 -9.61 -6.31 -28.00
C LEU A 350 -8.08 -6.46 -28.03
N SER A 351 -7.39 -5.55 -28.73
CA SER A 351 -5.92 -5.59 -28.80
C SER A 351 -5.27 -5.43 -27.42
N LEU A 352 -5.82 -4.53 -26.60
CA LEU A 352 -5.29 -4.29 -25.26
C LEU A 352 -5.56 -5.46 -24.30
N ALA A 353 -6.75 -6.05 -24.39
CA ALA A 353 -7.11 -7.23 -23.62
C ALA A 353 -6.21 -8.43 -23.98
N ASP A 354 -5.88 -8.63 -25.25
CA ASP A 354 -4.95 -9.70 -25.65
C ASP A 354 -3.55 -9.48 -25.06
N ASP A 355 -2.99 -8.26 -25.14
CA ASP A 355 -1.69 -7.93 -24.55
C ASP A 355 -1.68 -8.11 -23.02
N LEU A 356 -2.69 -7.58 -22.32
CA LEU A 356 -2.81 -7.72 -20.87
C LEU A 356 -2.96 -9.18 -20.43
N ARG A 357 -3.74 -9.97 -21.17
CA ARG A 357 -3.89 -11.41 -20.91
C ARG A 357 -2.56 -12.16 -21.09
N ARG A 358 -1.78 -11.86 -22.13
CA ARG A 358 -0.43 -12.42 -22.32
C ARG A 358 0.54 -12.06 -21.18
N ARG A 359 0.28 -10.94 -20.49
CA ARG A 359 1.04 -10.47 -19.32
C ARG A 359 0.48 -11.00 -17.98
N GLY A 360 -0.58 -11.82 -17.99
CA GLY A 360 -1.17 -12.41 -16.79
C GLY A 360 -2.24 -11.56 -16.09
N TYR A 361 -2.67 -10.43 -16.67
CA TYR A 361 -3.69 -9.54 -16.11
C TYR A 361 -5.10 -9.94 -16.57
N SER A 362 -5.52 -11.15 -16.22
CA SER A 362 -6.77 -11.76 -16.71
C SER A 362 -8.02 -10.93 -16.38
N ARG A 363 -8.19 -10.46 -15.13
CA ARG A 363 -9.34 -9.64 -14.76
C ARG A 363 -9.42 -8.34 -15.53
N MET A 364 -8.29 -7.66 -15.76
CA MET A 364 -8.28 -6.45 -16.59
C MET A 364 -8.75 -6.76 -18.02
N ALA A 365 -8.22 -7.83 -18.61
CA ALA A 365 -8.58 -8.25 -19.95
C ALA A 365 -10.08 -8.60 -20.05
N GLU A 366 -10.61 -9.34 -19.07
CA GLU A 366 -12.03 -9.69 -19.00
C GLU A 366 -12.94 -8.47 -18.84
N GLN A 367 -12.55 -7.48 -18.03
CA GLN A 367 -13.29 -6.22 -17.88
C GLN A 367 -13.33 -5.42 -19.18
N LEU A 368 -12.23 -5.42 -19.95
CA LEU A 368 -12.19 -4.78 -21.27
C LEU A 368 -13.07 -5.51 -22.29
N LEU A 369 -13.00 -6.85 -22.32
CA LEU A 369 -13.78 -7.69 -23.24
C LEU A 369 -15.28 -7.70 -22.93
N GLY A 370 -15.66 -7.68 -21.65
CA GLY A 370 -17.06 -7.67 -21.21
C GLY A 370 -17.85 -6.43 -21.64
N ARG A 371 -17.17 -5.40 -22.13
CA ARG A 371 -17.74 -4.13 -22.62
C ARG A 371 -17.88 -4.05 -24.13
N ILE A 372 -17.47 -5.09 -24.86
CA ILE A 372 -17.62 -5.14 -26.32
C ILE A 372 -19.08 -5.51 -26.65
N GLY A 373 -19.73 -4.68 -27.48
CA GLY A 373 -21.11 -4.93 -27.94
C GLY A 373 -21.23 -6.27 -28.67
N THR A 374 -22.26 -7.05 -28.36
CA THR A 374 -22.37 -8.48 -28.67
C THR A 374 -22.16 -8.87 -30.14
N LYS A 375 -21.05 -9.56 -30.42
CA LYS A 375 -21.02 -10.88 -31.08
C LYS A 375 -19.97 -11.74 -30.37
N LYS A 376 -20.42 -12.55 -29.40
CA LYS A 376 -19.66 -13.67 -28.87
C LYS A 376 -19.43 -14.64 -30.03
N ASP A 377 -18.24 -14.65 -30.62
CA ASP A 377 -17.79 -15.81 -31.38
C ASP A 377 -17.24 -16.84 -30.36
N PRO A 378 -17.91 -17.97 -30.11
CA PRO A 378 -17.59 -18.88 -29.00
C PRO A 378 -16.31 -19.70 -29.21
N ASN A 379 -15.60 -19.53 -30.34
CA ASN A 379 -14.55 -20.45 -30.77
C ASN A 379 -13.11 -20.09 -30.38
N TRP A 380 -12.87 -19.01 -29.63
CA TRP A 380 -11.51 -18.55 -29.32
C TRP A 380 -10.92 -19.08 -27.99
N THR A 381 -11.72 -19.71 -27.14
CA THR A 381 -11.28 -20.25 -25.83
C THR A 381 -10.45 -21.54 -25.91
N LYS A 382 -10.00 -21.98 -27.10
CA LYS A 382 -9.37 -23.30 -27.28
C LYS A 382 -8.09 -23.37 -28.13
N GLN A 383 -7.24 -22.34 -28.11
CA GLN A 383 -5.82 -22.54 -28.45
C GLN A 383 -4.92 -22.12 -27.29
N GLU A 384 -4.75 -23.11 -26.41
CA GLU A 384 -3.55 -23.50 -25.68
C GLU A 384 -2.58 -22.37 -25.26
N ILE A 385 -2.77 -21.95 -24.01
CA ILE A 385 -1.71 -21.44 -23.15
C ILE A 385 -0.77 -22.60 -22.83
N ALA A 386 0.34 -22.65 -23.54
CA ALA A 386 1.61 -23.15 -23.03
C ALA A 386 2.65 -22.06 -23.32
N LEU A 387 2.63 -20.99 -22.53
CA LEU A 387 3.58 -19.88 -22.66
C LEU A 387 4.07 -19.45 -21.28
N GLY A 388 5.34 -19.75 -21.02
CA GLY A 388 6.12 -19.11 -19.98
C GLY A 388 6.39 -17.63 -20.29
N ASP A 389 6.75 -16.89 -19.25
CA ASP A 389 7.14 -15.47 -19.26
C ASP A 389 7.92 -15.06 -20.52
N PRO A 390 7.37 -14.27 -21.45
CA PRO A 390 8.06 -13.85 -22.67
C PRO A 390 9.08 -12.70 -22.49
N TRP A 391 9.54 -12.43 -21.26
CA TRP A 391 10.57 -11.41 -20.99
C TRP A 391 11.95 -11.98 -20.70
N ILE A 392 12.21 -13.22 -21.13
CA ILE A 392 13.57 -13.71 -21.33
C ILE A 392 14.03 -13.24 -22.72
N THR A 393 15.07 -12.39 -22.73
CA THR A 393 15.85 -11.77 -23.83
C THR A 393 15.64 -10.26 -23.94
N ASP A 394 16.66 -9.40 -24.01
CA ASP A 394 18.11 -9.53 -23.90
C ASP A 394 18.65 -8.13 -23.55
N GLY A 395 19.65 -8.10 -22.68
CA GLY A 395 20.31 -6.91 -22.16
C GLY A 395 21.74 -7.24 -21.73
N GLY A 396 22.47 -8.01 -22.55
CA GLY A 396 23.93 -7.98 -22.63
C GLY A 396 24.68 -8.09 -21.30
N LYS A 397 24.60 -9.26 -20.63
CA LYS A 397 25.60 -9.86 -19.69
C LYS A 397 25.14 -11.22 -19.11
N THR A 398 24.31 -11.98 -19.83
CA THR A 398 23.39 -12.99 -19.25
C THR A 398 23.89 -14.43 -19.17
N ASN A 399 24.95 -14.83 -19.88
CA ASN A 399 25.41 -16.23 -19.84
C ASN A 399 26.08 -16.63 -18.51
N ASP A 400 26.77 -15.69 -17.84
CA ASP A 400 27.48 -15.98 -16.59
C ASP A 400 26.51 -16.07 -15.39
N ASP A 401 25.57 -15.13 -15.29
CA ASP A 401 24.57 -15.13 -14.21
C ASP A 401 23.62 -16.33 -14.28
N GLN A 402 23.20 -16.73 -15.48
CA GLN A 402 22.39 -17.94 -15.67
C GLN A 402 23.18 -19.21 -15.28
N ALA A 403 24.45 -19.32 -15.69
CA ALA A 403 25.31 -20.44 -15.32
C ALA A 403 25.54 -20.52 -13.80
N LYS A 404 25.68 -19.38 -13.11
CA LYS A 404 25.74 -19.33 -11.64
C LYS A 404 24.47 -19.90 -11.01
N VAL A 405 23.29 -19.52 -11.53
CA VAL A 405 21.99 -20.03 -11.03
C VAL A 405 21.88 -21.54 -11.22
N GLU A 406 22.20 -22.05 -12.41
CA GLU A 406 22.14 -23.48 -12.71
C GLU A 406 23.08 -24.29 -11.79
N ARG A 407 24.32 -23.82 -11.62
CA ARG A 407 25.26 -24.43 -10.69
C ARG A 407 24.75 -24.36 -9.26
N ALA A 408 24.20 -23.21 -8.84
CA ALA A 408 23.67 -23.04 -7.49
C ALA A 408 22.53 -24.03 -7.20
N HIS A 409 21.60 -24.24 -8.14
CA HIS A 409 20.51 -25.20 -7.96
C HIS A 409 21.01 -26.65 -7.89
N ALA A 410 22.00 -27.01 -8.72
CA ALA A 410 22.61 -28.34 -8.66
C ALA A 410 23.31 -28.59 -7.31
N VAL A 411 24.02 -27.59 -6.78
CA VAL A 411 24.70 -27.69 -5.48
C VAL A 411 23.69 -27.62 -4.32
N ALA A 412 22.61 -26.85 -4.43
CA ALA A 412 21.54 -26.77 -3.42
C ALA A 412 20.86 -28.12 -3.17
N SER A 413 20.86 -29.02 -4.15
CA SER A 413 20.36 -30.39 -3.97
C SER A 413 21.22 -31.27 -3.05
N LEU A 414 22.44 -30.83 -2.71
CA LEU A 414 23.36 -31.56 -1.84
C LEU A 414 23.10 -31.22 -0.35
N PRO A 415 23.24 -32.16 0.60
CA PRO A 415 22.96 -31.95 2.03
C PRO A 415 23.70 -30.76 2.68
N ASP A 416 24.89 -30.38 2.20
CA ASP A 416 25.68 -29.26 2.72
C ASP A 416 25.93 -28.15 1.68
N GLY A 417 25.31 -28.24 0.50
CA GLY A 417 25.55 -27.32 -0.60
C GLY A 417 24.85 -25.97 -0.47
N ILE A 418 23.94 -25.82 0.49
CA ILE A 418 23.14 -24.59 0.71
C ILE A 418 24.01 -23.33 0.83
N ILE A 419 25.15 -23.44 1.50
CA ILE A 419 26.07 -22.32 1.75
C ILE A 419 26.71 -21.84 0.45
N GLU A 420 27.19 -22.76 -0.38
CA GLU A 420 27.81 -22.47 -1.68
C GLU A 420 26.76 -21.97 -2.68
N ALA A 421 25.58 -22.61 -2.72
CA ALA A 421 24.46 -22.20 -3.57
C ALA A 421 24.02 -20.75 -3.26
N ALA A 422 23.87 -20.40 -1.98
CA ALA A 422 23.53 -19.04 -1.57
C ALA A 422 24.62 -18.04 -2.01
N ALA A 423 25.90 -18.37 -1.87
CA ALA A 423 27.00 -17.50 -2.30
C ALA A 423 26.99 -17.27 -3.82
N LEU A 424 26.75 -18.32 -4.61
CA LEU A 424 26.61 -18.22 -6.07
C LEU A 424 25.44 -17.32 -6.46
N ILE A 425 24.25 -17.53 -5.90
CA ILE A 425 23.07 -16.72 -6.22
C ILE A 425 23.26 -15.26 -5.79
N ARG A 426 23.89 -14.97 -4.64
CA ARG A 426 24.22 -13.58 -4.23
C ARG A 426 25.09 -12.84 -5.24
N SER A 427 25.92 -13.56 -5.99
CA SER A 427 26.80 -12.97 -7.01
C SER A 427 26.11 -12.69 -8.35
N VAL A 428 24.81 -13.03 -8.48
CA VAL A 428 23.96 -12.69 -9.62
C VAL A 428 23.60 -11.20 -9.57
N SER A 429 23.90 -10.48 -10.66
CA SER A 429 23.71 -9.03 -10.76
C SER A 429 22.26 -8.66 -11.07
N ASP A 430 21.55 -9.47 -11.84
CA ASP A 430 20.12 -9.27 -12.12
C ASP A 430 19.26 -9.59 -10.89
N ASP A 431 18.66 -8.55 -10.31
CA ASP A 431 17.82 -8.64 -9.12
C ASP A 431 16.60 -9.57 -9.28
N ARG A 432 15.98 -9.60 -10.46
CA ARG A 432 14.81 -10.44 -10.74
C ARG A 432 15.19 -11.89 -10.90
N LEU A 433 16.26 -12.16 -11.66
CA LEU A 433 16.81 -13.50 -11.82
C LEU A 433 17.25 -14.05 -10.45
N ARG A 434 17.92 -13.23 -9.64
CA ARG A 434 18.36 -13.59 -8.31
C ARG A 434 17.21 -13.92 -7.37
N THR A 435 16.17 -13.08 -7.33
CA THR A 435 14.97 -13.32 -6.51
C THR A 435 14.31 -14.65 -6.90
N LYS A 436 14.11 -14.90 -8.20
CA LYS A 436 13.57 -16.18 -8.71
C LYS A 436 14.48 -17.37 -8.37
N ALA A 437 15.79 -17.21 -8.49
CA ALA A 437 16.77 -18.25 -8.17
C ALA A 437 16.73 -18.62 -6.68
N PHE A 438 16.63 -17.63 -5.80
CA PHE A 438 16.47 -17.83 -4.36
C PHE A 438 15.15 -18.48 -4.00
N ARG A 439 14.03 -18.04 -4.60
CA ARG A 439 12.73 -18.70 -4.45
C ARG A 439 12.83 -20.18 -4.79
N ARG A 440 13.45 -20.52 -5.93
CA ARG A 440 13.62 -21.91 -6.35
C ARG A 440 14.52 -22.70 -5.41
N MET A 441 15.61 -22.08 -4.93
CA MET A 441 16.50 -22.71 -3.94
C MET A 441 15.76 -23.01 -2.64
N ALA A 442 14.92 -22.08 -2.16
CA ALA A 442 14.09 -22.27 -0.97
C ALA A 442 13.13 -23.45 -1.14
N GLU A 443 12.50 -23.61 -2.32
CA GLU A 443 11.65 -24.76 -2.64
C GLU A 443 12.42 -26.08 -2.63
N ILE A 444 13.62 -26.12 -3.25
CA ILE A 444 14.47 -27.31 -3.26
C ILE A 444 14.79 -27.74 -1.82
N HIS A 445 15.23 -26.79 -0.98
CA HIS A 445 15.58 -27.08 0.41
C HIS A 445 14.37 -27.46 1.26
N ALA A 446 13.24 -26.77 1.12
CA ALA A 446 12.02 -27.12 1.84
C ALA A 446 11.58 -28.56 1.53
N ASN A 447 11.67 -28.97 0.26
CA ASN A 447 11.36 -30.33 -0.17
C ASN A 447 12.37 -31.36 0.36
N LEU A 448 13.67 -31.07 0.33
CA LEU A 448 14.70 -31.95 0.88
C LEU A 448 14.49 -32.18 2.38
N LEU A 449 14.24 -31.11 3.14
CA LEU A 449 14.01 -31.18 4.57
C LEU A 449 12.69 -31.89 4.91
N ALA A 450 11.67 -31.79 4.04
CA ALA A 450 10.46 -32.58 4.16
C ALA A 450 10.70 -34.08 3.85
N ALA A 451 11.57 -34.40 2.88
CA ALA A 451 11.84 -35.76 2.42
C ALA A 451 12.81 -36.55 3.32
N SER A 452 13.79 -35.89 3.95
CA SER A 452 14.80 -36.53 4.82
C SER A 452 14.23 -37.21 6.07
N SER A 453 12.92 -37.07 6.33
CA SER A 453 12.20 -37.85 7.35
C SER A 453 12.00 -39.34 6.98
N GLY A 454 12.25 -39.75 5.74
CA GLY A 454 11.99 -41.11 5.23
C GLY A 454 13.20 -41.99 4.90
N GLU A 455 14.31 -41.43 4.40
CA GLU A 455 15.42 -42.23 3.84
C GLU A 455 16.55 -42.56 4.83
N ASP A 456 16.76 -41.76 5.89
CA ASP A 456 17.65 -42.13 7.00
C ASP A 456 17.13 -43.34 7.82
N ARG A 457 15.91 -43.83 7.53
CA ARG A 457 15.38 -45.09 8.05
C ARG A 457 16.24 -46.29 7.65
N ALA A 458 16.80 -46.32 6.44
CA ALA A 458 17.51 -47.50 5.94
C ALA A 458 18.93 -47.66 6.51
N ALA A 459 19.55 -46.59 7.02
CA ALA A 459 20.89 -46.63 7.60
C ALA A 459 20.89 -46.87 9.13
N ALA A 460 19.78 -46.58 9.80
CA ALA A 460 19.61 -46.83 11.25
C ALA A 460 19.08 -48.23 11.58
N ASP A 461 18.43 -48.92 10.63
CA ASP A 461 17.84 -50.26 10.81
C ASP A 461 18.85 -51.43 10.69
N ALA A 462 20.16 -51.18 10.70
CA ALA A 462 21.19 -52.22 10.58
C ALA A 462 21.79 -52.70 11.92
N VAL A 463 21.07 -52.57 13.04
CA VAL A 463 21.38 -53.31 14.27
C VAL A 463 20.08 -53.88 14.83
N GLU A 464 19.86 -55.16 14.53
CA GLU A 464 18.83 -55.99 15.16
C GLU A 464 19.18 -56.18 16.65
N SER A 465 18.79 -55.21 17.49
CA SER A 465 18.87 -55.36 18.94
C SER A 465 17.59 -55.99 19.46
N VAL A 466 17.74 -57.17 20.04
CA VAL A 466 16.73 -57.94 20.78
C VAL A 466 15.85 -57.02 21.62
N ARG A 467 14.55 -56.96 21.30
CA ARG A 467 13.52 -56.33 22.13
C ARG A 467 13.23 -57.23 23.33
N GLU A 468 13.69 -56.83 24.51
CA GLU A 468 13.06 -57.27 25.77
C GLU A 468 11.82 -56.41 26.02
N GLU A 469 10.66 -57.05 26.19
CA GLU A 469 9.44 -56.41 26.66
C GLU A 469 9.66 -55.90 28.09
N LEU A 470 9.94 -54.60 28.24
CA LEU A 470 9.89 -53.92 29.52
C LEU A 470 8.41 -53.65 29.86
N GLY A 471 7.95 -54.26 30.96
CA GLY A 471 6.61 -54.04 31.51
C GLY A 471 6.36 -52.57 31.91
N GLU A 472 5.08 -52.23 32.09
CA GLU A 472 4.51 -50.89 32.30
C GLU A 472 4.98 -50.11 33.57
N ASP A 473 6.06 -50.53 34.24
CA ASP A 473 6.60 -49.80 35.39
C ASP A 473 7.52 -48.66 34.92
N ARG A 474 7.04 -47.40 35.04
CA ARG A 474 7.85 -46.19 34.84
C ARG A 474 9.04 -46.21 35.81
N GLN A 475 10.22 -46.59 35.31
CA GLN A 475 11.42 -46.63 36.13
C GLN A 475 11.96 -45.20 36.34
N GLU A 476 11.72 -44.63 37.52
CA GLU A 476 12.27 -43.33 37.93
C GLU A 476 13.66 -43.50 38.55
N LEU A 477 14.66 -42.83 37.97
CA LEU A 477 16.03 -42.79 38.48
C LEU A 477 16.35 -41.38 38.99
N GLN A 478 16.38 -41.20 40.31
CA GLN A 478 16.78 -39.94 40.91
C GLN A 478 18.30 -39.73 40.80
N THR A 479 18.70 -38.53 40.40
CA THR A 479 20.10 -38.11 40.33
C THR A 479 20.46 -37.28 41.57
N ARG A 480 21.75 -37.25 41.95
CA ARG A 480 22.24 -36.41 43.05
C ARG A 480 22.21 -34.90 42.77
N ARG A 481 21.63 -34.47 41.64
CA ARG A 481 21.66 -33.08 41.16
C ARG A 481 20.30 -32.40 41.12
N GLY A 482 19.28 -32.99 41.76
CA GLY A 482 17.91 -32.43 41.73
C GLY A 482 17.20 -32.67 40.41
N LEU A 483 17.57 -33.75 39.70
CA LEU A 483 16.91 -34.21 38.46
C LEU A 483 16.47 -35.66 38.63
N THR A 484 15.39 -36.03 37.95
CA THR A 484 14.88 -37.40 37.83
C THR A 484 14.85 -37.79 36.35
N LEU A 485 15.36 -38.99 36.04
CA LEU A 485 15.25 -39.60 34.72
C LEU A 485 14.06 -40.56 34.72
N ILE A 486 13.19 -40.43 33.73
CA ILE A 486 11.93 -41.20 33.62
C ILE A 486 11.86 -41.79 32.22
N VAL A 487 11.69 -43.10 32.11
CA VAL A 487 11.46 -43.77 30.82
C VAL A 487 9.99 -43.56 30.44
N THR A 488 9.74 -42.96 29.27
CA THR A 488 8.39 -42.53 28.84
C THR A 488 7.82 -43.36 27.69
N GLY A 489 8.53 -44.39 27.24
CA GLY A 489 8.24 -45.08 25.98
C GLY A 489 8.50 -44.18 24.76
N ASP A 490 8.57 -44.78 23.58
CA ASP A 490 8.60 -44.01 22.33
C ASP A 490 7.18 -43.50 22.00
N PRO A 491 7.05 -42.27 21.48
CA PRO A 491 5.74 -41.74 21.12
C PRO A 491 5.05 -42.58 20.04
N GLN A 492 3.79 -42.93 20.29
CA GLN A 492 2.90 -43.69 19.38
C GLN A 492 2.61 -42.93 18.08
N VAL A 493 2.53 -41.59 18.16
CA VAL A 493 2.31 -40.70 17.02
C VAL A 493 3.36 -39.60 17.11
N ILE A 494 4.27 -39.58 16.14
CA ILE A 494 5.03 -38.38 15.82
C ILE A 494 4.17 -37.65 14.82
N PRO A 495 3.93 -36.34 14.94
CA PRO A 495 3.09 -35.64 13.99
C PRO A 495 3.65 -35.85 12.58
N GLU A 496 3.01 -36.75 11.83
CA GLU A 496 3.37 -36.98 10.44
C GLU A 496 3.01 -35.70 9.69
N ARG A 497 4.01 -35.16 8.99
CA ARG A 497 3.87 -34.10 7.99
C ARG A 497 2.81 -33.08 8.35
N MET A 498 3.20 -32.04 9.08
CA MET A 498 2.43 -30.82 8.99
C MET A 498 2.49 -30.36 7.53
N ALA A 499 1.38 -30.55 6.82
CA ALA A 499 1.34 -30.38 5.38
C ALA A 499 1.71 -28.92 5.07
N PHE A 500 2.68 -28.75 4.17
CA PHE A 500 2.93 -27.45 3.56
C PHE A 500 1.59 -26.91 3.03
N PRO A 501 1.25 -25.63 3.21
CA PRO A 501 0.10 -25.04 2.54
C PRO A 501 0.20 -25.33 1.04
N ARG A 502 -0.68 -26.21 0.51
CA ARG A 502 -0.52 -26.82 -0.81
C ARG A 502 -0.60 -25.84 -1.98
N SER A 503 -1.06 -24.62 -1.75
CA SER A 503 -1.06 -23.52 -2.72
C SER A 503 -0.57 -22.25 -2.03
N SER A 504 0.75 -22.04 -2.03
CA SER A 504 1.29 -20.72 -1.70
C SER A 504 0.98 -19.76 -2.85
N PRO A 505 0.59 -18.50 -2.58
CA PRO A 505 0.33 -17.53 -3.63
C PRO A 505 1.57 -17.31 -4.48
N THR A 506 1.33 -16.96 -5.74
CA THR A 506 2.34 -16.59 -6.73
C THR A 506 2.09 -15.16 -7.20
N ALA A 507 3.10 -14.52 -7.83
CA ALA A 507 2.87 -13.24 -8.49
C ALA A 507 1.78 -13.31 -9.58
N SER A 508 1.57 -14.49 -10.20
CA SER A 508 0.49 -14.69 -11.17
C SER A 508 -0.89 -14.53 -10.51
N ASP A 509 -1.09 -15.08 -9.32
CA ASP A 509 -2.39 -15.00 -8.62
C ASP A 509 -2.74 -13.54 -8.31
N VAL A 510 -1.75 -12.74 -7.86
CA VAL A 510 -1.95 -11.32 -7.60
C VAL A 510 -2.25 -10.54 -8.89
N ARG A 511 -1.53 -10.81 -10.00
CA ARG A 511 -1.78 -10.15 -11.30
C ARG A 511 -3.19 -10.41 -11.81
N GLN A 512 -3.69 -11.64 -11.65
CA GLN A 512 -5.02 -12.02 -12.10
C GLN A 512 -6.12 -11.23 -11.40
N ASP A 513 -5.90 -10.75 -10.17
CA ASP A 513 -6.87 -10.02 -9.36
C ASP A 513 -6.87 -8.49 -9.55
N VAL A 514 -5.86 -7.94 -10.26
CA VAL A 514 -5.75 -6.49 -10.48
C VAL A 514 -6.79 -6.03 -11.52
N PRO A 515 -7.65 -5.05 -11.20
CA PRO A 515 -8.70 -4.59 -12.10
C PRO A 515 -8.21 -3.48 -13.04
N TRP A 516 -8.92 -3.30 -14.14
CA TRP A 516 -8.72 -2.21 -15.08
C TRP A 516 -8.88 -0.85 -14.37
N PRO A 517 -7.96 0.12 -14.56
CA PRO A 517 -8.07 1.44 -13.97
C PRO A 517 -9.23 2.23 -14.55
N GLU A 518 -10.17 2.68 -13.71
CA GLU A 518 -11.35 3.46 -14.11
C GLU A 518 -12.10 4.07 -12.91
N GLY A 519 -12.97 5.06 -13.21
CA GLY A 519 -13.90 5.63 -12.23
C GLY A 519 -13.22 6.29 -11.03
N ALA A 520 -11.93 6.60 -11.16
CA ALA A 520 -11.13 7.15 -10.08
C ALA A 520 -11.52 8.60 -9.79
N VAL A 521 -11.80 8.90 -8.52
CA VAL A 521 -11.91 10.28 -8.02
C VAL A 521 -10.63 10.58 -7.25
N VAL A 522 -9.86 11.54 -7.76
CA VAL A 522 -8.54 11.89 -7.23
C VAL A 522 -8.46 13.39 -7.01
N GLY A 523 -7.72 13.82 -5.99
CA GLY A 523 -7.60 15.22 -5.65
C GLY A 523 -6.49 15.50 -4.65
N SER A 524 -6.52 16.68 -4.06
CA SER A 524 -5.67 17.03 -2.93
C SER A 524 -6.48 17.68 -1.82
N THR A 525 -6.02 17.51 -0.59
CA THR A 525 -6.57 18.19 0.60
C THR A 525 -5.46 18.47 1.59
N PHE A 526 -5.74 19.20 2.65
CA PHE A 526 -4.80 19.37 3.75
C PHE A 526 -4.80 18.14 4.67
N ALA A 527 -3.61 17.73 5.13
CA ALA A 527 -3.46 16.53 5.94
C ALA A 527 -4.35 16.52 7.19
N HIS A 528 -4.50 17.66 7.87
CA HIS A 528 -5.32 17.76 9.09
C HIS A 528 -6.82 17.56 8.89
N HIS A 529 -7.33 17.61 7.65
CA HIS A 529 -8.74 17.29 7.37
C HIS A 529 -9.02 15.79 7.31
N ASN A 530 -7.98 14.96 7.25
CA ASN A 530 -8.13 13.52 7.10
C ASN A 530 -7.91 12.81 8.46
N PRO A 531 -8.91 12.11 9.02
CA PRO A 531 -8.75 11.42 10.31
C PRO A 531 -7.69 10.33 10.27
N TYR A 532 -7.41 9.74 9.11
CA TYR A 532 -6.33 8.75 8.96
C TYR A 532 -4.93 9.36 9.07
N MET A 533 -4.82 10.69 8.99
CA MET A 533 -3.57 11.41 9.15
C MET A 533 -3.31 11.89 10.57
N ALA A 534 -4.28 11.73 11.49
CA ALA A 534 -4.21 12.26 12.86
C ALA A 534 -2.92 11.83 13.60
N LYS A 535 -2.55 10.55 13.47
CA LYS A 535 -1.35 10.00 14.12
C LYS A 535 -0.03 10.62 13.64
N PHE A 536 -0.01 11.18 12.44
CA PHE A 536 1.17 11.82 11.86
C PHE A 536 1.32 13.29 12.27
N LEU A 537 0.26 13.89 12.83
CA LEU A 537 0.25 15.25 13.38
C LEU A 537 0.68 15.28 14.84
N GLU A 538 0.68 14.14 15.54
CA GLU A 538 1.18 14.04 16.90
C GLU A 538 2.70 14.28 16.96
N ASP A 539 3.13 15.04 17.96
CA ASP A 539 4.54 15.33 18.20
C ASP A 539 5.29 14.05 18.61
N GLY A 540 6.46 13.84 18.00
CA GLY A 540 7.42 12.84 18.42
C GLY A 540 8.10 13.21 19.74
N ALA A 541 8.94 12.31 20.26
CA ALA A 541 9.72 12.55 21.47
C ALA A 541 10.71 13.73 21.35
N ASP A 542 11.06 14.11 20.12
CA ASP A 542 11.90 15.26 19.78
C ASP A 542 11.09 16.55 19.49
N GLY A 543 9.76 16.49 19.64
CA GLY A 543 8.85 17.60 19.35
C GLY A 543 8.56 17.82 17.87
N SER A 544 9.08 16.97 16.97
CA SER A 544 8.79 17.05 15.53
C SER A 544 7.62 16.15 15.15
N THR A 545 6.77 16.60 14.22
CA THR A 545 5.69 15.76 13.67
C THR A 545 6.23 14.87 12.55
N ARG A 546 5.53 13.77 12.23
CA ARG A 546 5.90 12.92 11.08
C ARG A 546 5.66 13.62 9.73
N LEU A 547 4.90 14.72 9.75
CA LEU A 547 4.67 15.58 8.60
C LEU A 547 5.68 16.73 8.48
N GLU A 548 6.63 16.86 9.41
CA GLU A 548 7.57 17.98 9.47
C GLU A 548 8.31 18.18 8.14
N GLN A 549 8.78 17.09 7.54
CA GLN A 549 9.48 17.15 6.25
C GLN A 549 8.58 17.70 5.12
N ALA A 550 7.30 17.32 5.10
CA ALA A 550 6.33 17.81 4.12
C ALA A 550 5.93 19.27 4.42
N ILE A 551 5.81 19.64 5.69
CA ILE A 551 5.55 21.03 6.15
C ILE A 551 6.66 21.95 5.67
N GLN A 552 7.92 21.58 5.91
CA GLN A 552 9.08 22.35 5.49
C GLN A 552 9.20 22.45 3.97
N TYR A 553 9.00 21.33 3.26
CA TYR A 553 9.11 21.32 1.81
C TYR A 553 8.04 22.17 1.11
N GLN A 554 6.79 22.12 1.60
CA GLN A 554 5.69 22.87 1.02
C GLN A 554 5.58 24.31 1.55
N GLY A 555 6.26 24.63 2.65
CA GLY A 555 6.18 25.96 3.30
C GLY A 555 4.80 26.27 3.87
N LEU A 556 4.05 25.23 4.27
CA LEU A 556 2.66 25.34 4.76
C LEU A 556 2.54 24.78 6.18
N PRO A 557 1.80 25.44 7.10
CA PRO A 557 1.60 24.93 8.47
C PRO A 557 0.94 23.56 8.53
N SER A 558 0.12 23.24 7.53
CA SER A 558 -0.38 21.89 7.30
C SER A 558 -0.12 21.55 5.83
N PRO A 559 0.59 20.46 5.53
CA PRO A 559 0.94 20.14 4.15
C PRO A 559 -0.29 19.63 3.41
N LYS A 560 -0.31 19.87 2.10
CA LYS A 560 -1.23 19.18 1.20
C LYS A 560 -0.80 17.73 1.04
N MET A 561 -1.80 16.88 0.87
CA MET A 561 -1.68 15.46 0.55
C MET A 561 -2.48 15.14 -0.72
N ILE A 562 -2.02 14.15 -1.46
CA ILE A 562 -2.74 13.55 -2.58
C ILE A 562 -3.74 12.55 -2.03
N VAL A 563 -4.97 12.55 -2.56
CA VAL A 563 -6.04 11.64 -2.13
C VAL A 563 -6.61 10.90 -3.33
N VAL A 564 -6.62 9.56 -3.25
CA VAL A 564 -7.45 8.68 -4.09
C VAL A 564 -8.70 8.36 -3.29
N GLN A 565 -9.83 8.99 -3.64
CA GLN A 565 -11.05 8.96 -2.85
C GLN A 565 -11.92 7.74 -3.15
N SER A 566 -12.01 7.34 -4.43
CA SER A 566 -12.79 6.19 -4.88
C SER A 566 -12.31 5.71 -6.25
N GLY A 567 -12.84 4.56 -6.69
CA GLY A 567 -12.51 3.97 -7.99
C GLY A 567 -11.13 3.32 -8.03
N VAL A 568 -10.66 3.01 -9.24
CA VAL A 568 -9.36 2.35 -9.48
C VAL A 568 -8.45 3.32 -10.23
N ALA A 569 -7.39 3.79 -9.57
CA ALA A 569 -6.41 4.70 -10.16
C ALA A 569 -5.06 4.03 -10.33
N THR A 570 -4.33 4.33 -11.40
CA THR A 570 -2.87 4.19 -11.36
C THR A 570 -2.23 5.48 -10.87
N LEU A 571 -1.02 5.41 -10.33
CA LEU A 571 -0.34 6.62 -9.85
C LEU A 571 -0.03 7.60 -11.00
N GLY A 572 0.20 7.12 -12.23
CA GLY A 572 0.31 7.97 -13.43
C GLY A 572 -1.01 8.67 -13.79
N MET A 573 -2.16 8.02 -13.61
CA MET A 573 -3.47 8.69 -13.75
C MET A 573 -3.64 9.80 -12.71
N VAL A 574 -3.24 9.55 -11.46
CA VAL A 574 -3.26 10.60 -10.41
C VAL A 574 -2.41 11.79 -10.83
N ALA A 575 -1.21 11.55 -11.35
CA ALA A 575 -0.33 12.62 -11.82
C ALA A 575 -0.97 13.46 -12.93
N ARG A 576 -1.54 12.81 -13.96
CA ARG A 576 -2.24 13.49 -15.06
C ARG A 576 -3.50 14.22 -14.60
N ALA A 577 -4.22 13.69 -13.62
CA ALA A 577 -5.41 14.33 -13.09
C ALA A 577 -5.09 15.60 -12.26
N LEU A 578 -3.95 15.61 -11.55
CA LEU A 578 -3.50 16.76 -10.76
C LEU A 578 -2.73 17.80 -11.57
N GLN A 579 -2.28 17.47 -12.78
CA GLN A 579 -1.66 18.45 -13.69
C GLN A 579 -2.61 19.61 -13.97
N GLY A 580 -2.08 20.84 -13.95
CA GLY A 580 -2.85 22.07 -14.12
C GLY A 580 -3.58 22.57 -12.87
N THR A 581 -3.66 21.77 -11.80
CA THR A 581 -4.23 22.19 -10.52
C THR A 581 -3.19 22.88 -9.63
N ASP A 582 -3.65 23.46 -8.51
CA ASP A 582 -2.77 23.99 -7.45
C ASP A 582 -2.05 22.90 -6.63
N ALA A 583 -2.18 21.64 -7.05
CA ALA A 583 -1.51 20.45 -6.51
C ALA A 583 -0.65 19.72 -7.56
N GLY A 584 -0.49 20.27 -8.78
CA GLY A 584 0.28 19.64 -9.85
C GLY A 584 1.79 19.51 -9.57
N ASN A 585 2.32 20.24 -8.59
CA ASN A 585 3.71 20.11 -8.15
C ASN A 585 3.94 18.99 -7.12
N LEU A 586 2.86 18.41 -6.56
CA LEU A 586 2.93 17.33 -5.58
C LEU A 586 3.30 15.98 -6.21
N ILE A 587 3.19 15.86 -7.55
CA ILE A 587 3.52 14.65 -8.29
C ILE A 587 3.85 15.02 -9.75
N ALA A 588 4.93 14.49 -10.31
CA ALA A 588 5.38 14.84 -11.65
C ALA A 588 6.08 13.69 -12.37
N PHE A 589 5.95 13.65 -13.69
CA PHE A 589 6.78 12.78 -14.54
C PHE A 589 8.19 13.37 -14.67
N ASP A 590 9.19 12.51 -14.55
CA ASP A 590 10.62 12.82 -14.75
C ASP A 590 11.23 11.75 -15.66
N GLY A 591 11.27 12.05 -16.96
CA GLY A 591 11.61 11.07 -18.00
C GLY A 591 10.67 9.87 -17.99
N ASP A 592 11.24 8.67 -17.88
CA ASP A 592 10.49 7.40 -17.77
C ASP A 592 10.12 7.05 -16.30
N SER A 593 10.27 7.99 -15.37
CA SER A 593 9.93 7.81 -13.95
C SER A 593 8.85 8.79 -13.48
N LEU A 594 8.21 8.48 -12.35
CA LEU A 594 7.26 9.35 -11.70
C LEU A 594 7.75 9.68 -10.29
N ILE A 595 7.93 10.97 -10.00
CA ILE A 595 8.33 11.45 -8.69
C ILE A 595 7.13 11.99 -7.91
N VAL A 596 6.95 11.47 -6.70
CA VAL A 596 5.92 11.90 -5.75
C VAL A 596 6.57 12.78 -4.70
N ARG A 597 5.96 13.93 -4.42
CA ARG A 597 6.47 15.00 -3.54
C ARG A 597 5.48 15.41 -2.46
N ALA A 598 4.58 14.50 -2.09
CA ALA A 598 3.61 14.71 -1.03
C ALA A 598 3.15 13.37 -0.45
N PRO A 599 2.63 13.35 0.78
CA PRO A 599 1.89 12.20 1.28
C PRO A 599 0.75 11.82 0.34
N VAL A 600 0.55 10.52 0.11
CA VAL A 600 -0.55 9.95 -0.69
C VAL A 600 -1.45 9.17 0.24
N PHE A 601 -2.76 9.39 0.16
CA PHE A 601 -3.75 8.60 0.87
C PHE A 601 -4.70 7.90 -0.07
N VAL A 602 -4.93 6.62 0.21
CA VAL A 602 -5.92 5.79 -0.48
C VAL A 602 -7.07 5.55 0.47
N ALA A 603 -8.24 6.10 0.14
CA ALA A 603 -9.42 6.04 0.99
C ALA A 603 -10.06 4.64 1.00
N PRO A 604 -10.90 4.31 2.00
CA PRO A 604 -11.69 3.09 2.00
C PRO A 604 -12.50 2.92 0.71
N GLY A 605 -12.45 1.72 0.13
CA GLY A 605 -13.11 1.39 -1.14
C GLY A 605 -12.41 1.92 -2.40
N ALA A 606 -11.37 2.76 -2.27
CA ALA A 606 -10.51 3.14 -3.39
C ALA A 606 -9.42 2.10 -3.63
N ARG A 607 -8.93 2.01 -4.86
CA ARG A 607 -7.83 1.13 -5.25
C ARG A 607 -6.76 1.89 -6.02
N LEU A 608 -5.50 1.78 -5.58
CA LEU A 608 -4.34 2.41 -6.21
C LEU A 608 -3.40 1.33 -6.77
N ILE A 609 -3.06 1.44 -8.05
CA ILE A 609 -2.16 0.52 -8.76
C ILE A 609 -0.83 1.22 -9.07
N LEU A 610 0.26 0.59 -8.66
CA LEU A 610 1.61 0.92 -9.08
C LEU A 610 2.10 -0.25 -9.95
N SER A 611 2.37 0.01 -11.22
CA SER A 611 2.82 -1.01 -12.15
C SER A 611 3.72 -0.42 -13.21
N ARG A 612 4.76 -1.17 -13.62
CA ARG A 612 5.59 -0.79 -14.77
C ARG A 612 4.81 -0.62 -16.07
N PHE A 613 3.62 -1.22 -16.16
CA PHE A 613 2.73 -1.08 -17.30
C PHE A 613 2.00 0.27 -17.32
N ASP A 614 2.15 1.10 -16.29
CA ASP A 614 1.83 2.52 -16.29
C ASP A 614 3.10 3.37 -16.23
N VAL A 615 3.94 3.18 -15.21
CA VAL A 615 5.24 3.87 -15.08
C VAL A 615 6.30 2.89 -14.58
N PRO A 616 7.45 2.75 -15.28
CA PRO A 616 8.52 1.83 -14.89
C PRO A 616 9.06 2.00 -13.47
N ILE A 617 9.29 3.24 -13.03
CA ILE A 617 9.95 3.58 -11.75
C ILE A 617 9.15 4.67 -11.02
N TYR A 618 8.81 4.40 -9.77
CA TYR A 618 8.17 5.33 -8.85
C TYR A 618 9.17 5.82 -7.79
N ARG A 619 9.48 7.11 -7.79
CA ARG A 619 10.38 7.76 -6.83
C ARG A 619 9.56 8.45 -5.77
N LEU A 620 9.68 8.01 -4.52
CA LEU A 620 9.08 8.68 -3.38
C LEU A 620 10.11 9.67 -2.83
N SER A 621 9.83 10.97 -2.91
CA SER A 621 10.79 11.99 -2.46
C SER A 621 10.90 12.01 -0.94
N ALA A 622 12.10 11.74 -0.44
CA ALA A 622 12.45 11.92 0.96
C ALA A 622 12.48 13.40 1.33
N ASP A 623 13.01 14.26 0.47
CA ASP A 623 13.08 15.71 0.68
C ASP A 623 11.70 16.33 0.86
N ALA A 624 10.68 15.78 0.20
CA ALA A 624 9.31 16.28 0.25
C ALA A 624 8.41 15.60 1.28
N GLY A 625 8.93 14.69 2.11
CA GLY A 625 8.15 14.03 3.15
C GLY A 625 7.13 13.03 2.60
N THR A 626 7.46 12.33 1.51
CA THR A 626 6.52 11.43 0.82
C THR A 626 6.34 10.11 1.54
N PHE A 627 5.09 9.66 1.68
CA PHE A 627 4.73 8.30 2.08
C PHE A 627 3.34 7.95 1.51
N ILE A 628 3.00 6.66 1.48
CA ILE A 628 1.67 6.20 1.10
C ILE A 628 0.96 5.63 2.33
N ALA A 629 -0.18 6.20 2.69
CA ALA A 629 -1.07 5.68 3.72
C ALA A 629 -2.34 5.12 3.08
N ASN A 630 -2.66 3.86 3.37
CA ASN A 630 -3.70 3.12 2.69
C ASN A 630 -4.77 2.65 3.67
N ALA A 631 -6.02 3.02 3.43
CA ALA A 631 -7.20 2.45 4.07
C ALA A 631 -8.14 1.77 3.04
N GLY A 632 -7.71 1.68 1.78
CA GLY A 632 -8.39 1.00 0.68
C GLY A 632 -7.56 -0.21 0.20
N THR A 633 -7.36 -0.34 -1.11
CA THR A 633 -6.47 -1.37 -1.69
C THR A 633 -5.30 -0.75 -2.43
N VAL A 634 -4.08 -1.20 -2.16
CA VAL A 634 -2.88 -0.84 -2.94
C VAL A 634 -2.30 -2.09 -3.58
N ASP A 635 -2.09 -2.08 -4.90
CA ASP A 635 -1.37 -3.15 -5.60
C ASP A 635 -0.09 -2.59 -6.22
N ILE A 636 1.05 -3.12 -5.78
CA ILE A 636 2.36 -2.83 -6.33
C ILE A 636 2.78 -4.08 -7.11
N VAL A 637 2.60 -4.06 -8.43
CA VAL A 637 2.73 -5.26 -9.28
C VAL A 637 3.63 -4.98 -10.47
N ASP A 638 4.70 -5.75 -10.59
CA ASP A 638 5.74 -5.58 -11.60
C ASP A 638 6.43 -4.19 -11.57
N ALA A 639 6.41 -3.51 -10.42
CA ALA A 639 6.87 -2.13 -10.28
C ALA A 639 8.23 -2.00 -9.59
N GLU A 640 8.89 -0.86 -9.80
CA GLU A 640 10.02 -0.40 -8.98
C GLU A 640 9.59 0.81 -8.15
N VAL A 641 9.70 0.73 -6.81
CA VAL A 641 9.35 1.82 -5.89
C VAL A 641 10.55 2.12 -4.99
N VAL A 642 11.04 3.36 -5.02
CA VAL A 642 12.28 3.73 -4.34
C VAL A 642 12.14 4.99 -3.51
N GLY A 643 12.62 4.94 -2.26
CA GLY A 643 12.86 6.15 -1.47
C GLY A 643 14.02 6.94 -2.07
N TYR A 644 13.79 8.19 -2.45
CA TYR A 644 14.67 8.95 -3.33
C TYR A 644 15.13 10.26 -2.69
N ASP A 645 16.43 10.53 -2.76
CA ASP A 645 17.06 11.80 -2.36
C ASP A 645 17.16 12.67 -3.62
N GLU A 646 16.30 13.69 -3.73
CA GLU A 646 16.24 14.56 -4.92
C GLU A 646 17.50 15.41 -5.03
N LYS A 647 18.08 15.82 -3.89
CA LYS A 647 19.29 16.65 -3.85
C LYS A 647 20.52 15.88 -4.33
N ARG A 648 20.65 14.60 -3.96
CA ARG A 648 21.77 13.73 -4.36
C ARG A 648 21.48 12.96 -5.66
N VAL A 649 20.25 13.03 -6.19
CA VAL A 649 19.81 12.36 -7.43
C VAL A 649 20.05 10.84 -7.38
N GLN A 650 19.74 10.20 -6.25
CA GLN A 650 19.97 8.77 -6.03
C GLN A 650 18.97 8.17 -5.03
N PRO A 651 18.81 6.84 -4.99
CA PRO A 651 18.12 6.19 -3.89
C PRO A 651 18.71 6.58 -2.53
N LEU A 652 17.85 6.73 -1.52
CA LEU A 652 18.25 7.11 -0.17
C LEU A 652 18.80 5.92 0.62
N TRP A 653 19.93 5.40 0.16
CA TRP A 653 20.66 4.34 0.83
C TRP A 653 21.05 4.76 2.25
N PHE A 654 20.90 3.86 3.20
CA PHE A 654 21.34 4.07 4.56
C PHE A 654 22.87 4.18 4.63
N ASP A 655 23.36 5.28 5.16
CA ASP A 655 24.79 5.60 5.30
C ASP A 655 25.25 5.64 6.77
N GLY A 656 24.39 5.23 7.73
CA GLY A 656 24.73 5.17 9.16
C GLY A 656 24.75 6.52 9.88
N GLU A 657 24.97 7.62 9.17
CA GLU A 657 25.00 8.99 9.70
C GLU A 657 23.59 9.54 9.94
N ARG A 658 22.61 9.15 9.12
CA ARG A 658 21.21 9.60 9.20
C ARG A 658 20.30 8.70 10.04
N LYS A 659 20.79 8.17 11.17
CA LYS A 659 19.94 7.39 12.10
C LYS A 659 18.81 8.28 12.62
N GLY A 660 17.56 7.97 12.21
CA GLY A 660 16.36 8.73 12.58
C GLY A 660 15.89 9.77 11.55
N GLY A 661 16.64 10.01 10.47
CA GLY A 661 16.19 10.91 9.40
C GLY A 661 14.98 10.35 8.65
N PHE A 662 14.07 11.23 8.21
CA PHE A 662 12.88 10.85 7.45
C PHE A 662 13.27 10.03 6.21
N ARG A 663 12.61 8.88 6.03
CA ARG A 663 12.68 8.07 4.81
C ARG A 663 11.25 7.74 4.40
N PRO A 664 10.93 7.78 3.10
CA PRO A 664 9.61 7.40 2.62
C PRO A 664 9.20 6.01 3.07
N PHE A 665 7.91 5.82 3.32
CA PHE A 665 7.37 4.55 3.81
C PHE A 665 5.97 4.28 3.24
N LEU A 666 5.51 3.05 3.46
CA LEU A 666 4.21 2.55 3.03
C LEU A 666 3.49 2.01 4.27
N LEU A 667 2.28 2.50 4.53
CA LEU A 667 1.44 2.08 5.65
C LEU A 667 0.07 1.63 5.13
N THR A 668 -0.40 0.49 5.63
CA THR A 668 -1.78 0.04 5.49
C THR A 668 -2.48 0.02 6.84
N TRP A 669 -3.55 0.79 6.96
CA TRP A 669 -4.43 0.90 8.12
C TRP A 669 -5.47 -0.24 8.18
N GLY A 670 -6.25 -0.30 9.25
CA GLY A 670 -7.43 -1.16 9.35
C GLY A 670 -8.38 -0.98 8.16
N ASP A 671 -9.03 -2.06 7.74
CA ASP A 671 -9.77 -2.28 6.48
C ASP A 671 -8.93 -2.24 5.20
N GLY A 672 -7.68 -1.78 5.31
CA GLY A 672 -6.77 -1.69 4.20
C GLY A 672 -6.22 -3.05 3.76
N ARG A 673 -6.04 -3.19 2.45
CA ARG A 673 -5.30 -4.29 1.85
C ARG A 673 -4.14 -3.77 1.03
N MET A 674 -2.96 -4.36 1.16
CA MET A 674 -1.85 -4.04 0.28
C MET A 674 -1.20 -5.32 -0.25
N ASN A 675 -1.10 -5.41 -1.58
CA ASN A 675 -0.47 -6.51 -2.28
C ASN A 675 0.80 -6.02 -2.99
N VAL A 676 1.88 -6.79 -2.89
CA VAL A 676 3.16 -6.54 -3.55
C VAL A 676 3.55 -7.80 -4.30
N ALA A 677 3.70 -7.73 -5.63
CA ALA A 677 4.00 -8.90 -6.45
C ALA A 677 5.03 -8.61 -7.53
N ALA A 678 6.02 -9.50 -7.68
CA ALA A 678 7.08 -9.40 -8.71
C ALA A 678 7.72 -7.99 -8.82
N SER A 679 7.86 -7.31 -7.67
CA SER A 679 8.25 -5.90 -7.61
C SER A 679 9.56 -5.70 -6.87
N THR A 680 10.20 -4.56 -7.10
CA THR A 680 11.41 -4.15 -6.38
C THR A 680 11.10 -2.91 -5.57
N LEU A 681 11.25 -3.01 -4.26
CA LEU A 681 11.13 -1.88 -3.36
C LEU A 681 12.48 -1.64 -2.69
N ALA A 682 12.87 -0.37 -2.57
CA ALA A 682 14.17 -0.04 -1.99
C ALA A 682 14.17 1.26 -1.19
N ALA A 683 15.04 1.29 -0.19
CA ALA A 683 15.41 2.49 0.56
C ALA A 683 14.24 3.16 1.33
N LEU A 684 13.35 2.35 1.91
CA LEU A 684 12.16 2.81 2.62
C LEU A 684 12.28 2.64 4.15
N GLY A 685 11.57 3.52 4.88
CA GLY A 685 11.36 3.43 6.32
C GLY A 685 12.51 3.94 7.18
N TYR A 686 12.17 4.38 8.40
CA TYR A 686 13.10 4.92 9.38
C TYR A 686 12.64 4.62 10.82
N ASP A 687 13.45 5.02 11.81
CA ASP A 687 13.21 4.77 13.23
C ASP A 687 12.08 5.64 13.81
N ASN A 688 10.85 5.36 13.41
CA ASN A 688 9.68 6.05 13.92
C ASN A 688 8.44 5.15 13.81
N ALA A 689 7.59 5.16 14.84
CA ALA A 689 6.37 4.35 14.90
C ALA A 689 5.54 4.48 13.61
N LEU A 690 5.02 3.34 13.14
CA LEU A 690 4.26 3.16 11.89
C LEU A 690 5.04 3.42 10.59
N SER A 691 6.25 3.98 10.68
CA SER A 691 7.02 4.50 9.55
C SER A 691 8.25 3.65 9.23
N PHE A 692 8.24 2.38 9.64
CA PHE A 692 9.40 1.51 9.63
C PHE A 692 9.82 1.02 8.24
N GLY A 693 8.95 1.15 7.23
CA GLY A 693 9.21 0.67 5.88
C GLY A 693 7.91 0.26 5.22
N LEU A 694 7.59 -1.04 5.27
CA LEU A 694 6.30 -1.59 4.89
C LEU A 694 5.52 -1.99 6.16
N SER A 695 4.56 -1.17 6.55
CA SER A 695 3.83 -1.33 7.82
C SER A 695 2.35 -1.70 7.58
N TYR A 696 1.83 -2.65 8.35
CA TYR A 696 0.41 -3.01 8.42
C TYR A 696 -0.05 -2.78 9.85
N SER A 697 -1.00 -1.89 10.09
CA SER A 697 -1.42 -1.53 11.44
C SER A 697 -2.94 -1.40 11.54
N SER A 698 -3.53 -1.99 12.57
CA SER A 698 -4.84 -1.54 13.05
C SER A 698 -4.82 -0.05 13.37
N GLY A 699 -6.02 0.54 13.45
CA GLY A 699 -6.20 1.98 13.65
C GLY A 699 -6.40 2.76 12.35
N PRO A 700 -6.20 4.09 12.39
CA PRO A 700 -5.76 4.86 13.56
C PRO A 700 -6.86 4.98 14.62
N ASP A 701 -6.48 5.19 15.88
CA ASP A 701 -7.38 5.23 17.05
C ASP A 701 -8.61 6.12 16.83
N ARG A 702 -8.42 7.32 16.27
CA ARG A 702 -9.49 8.26 15.95
C ARG A 702 -10.56 7.68 15.01
N VAL A 703 -10.19 6.74 14.14
CA VAL A 703 -11.13 6.04 13.26
C VAL A 703 -11.77 4.86 13.99
N THR A 704 -10.99 4.12 14.78
CA THR A 704 -11.45 3.00 15.60
C THR A 704 -12.49 3.44 16.65
N GLU A 705 -12.36 4.65 17.19
CA GLU A 705 -13.36 5.27 18.08
C GLU A 705 -14.71 5.55 17.38
N LEU A 706 -14.70 5.70 16.05
CA LEU A 706 -15.90 6.03 15.26
C LEU A 706 -16.60 4.80 14.69
N ARG A 707 -15.84 3.74 14.39
CA ARG A 707 -16.37 2.47 13.88
C ARG A 707 -15.37 1.33 14.03
N ASP A 708 -15.90 0.11 14.01
CA ASP A 708 -15.08 -1.08 13.86
C ASP A 708 -14.37 -1.11 12.50
N GLN A 709 -13.17 -1.67 12.50
CA GLN A 709 -12.34 -1.88 11.32
C GLN A 709 -11.88 -3.32 11.29
N ALA A 710 -11.89 -3.93 10.11
CA ALA A 710 -11.21 -5.20 9.90
C ALA A 710 -9.69 -5.01 10.08
N ARG A 711 -9.01 -6.06 10.53
CA ARG A 711 -7.56 -6.06 10.63
C ARG A 711 -6.92 -5.93 9.24
N PRO A 712 -5.80 -5.20 9.10
CA PRO A 712 -5.12 -5.07 7.82
C PRO A 712 -4.60 -6.42 7.33
N SER A 713 -4.66 -6.65 6.01
CA SER A 713 -4.23 -7.90 5.37
C SER A 713 -3.51 -7.65 4.04
N GLY A 714 -2.85 -8.65 3.47
CA GLY A 714 -2.12 -8.48 2.21
C GLY A 714 -1.32 -9.69 1.76
N ILE A 715 -0.83 -9.62 0.52
CA ILE A 715 0.05 -10.64 -0.08
C ILE A 715 1.33 -9.96 -0.58
N MET A 716 2.49 -10.43 -0.15
CA MET A 716 3.80 -10.04 -0.66
C MET A 716 4.44 -11.26 -1.29
N VAL A 717 4.67 -11.23 -2.60
CA VAL A 717 5.09 -12.42 -3.33
C VAL A 717 6.13 -12.13 -4.40
N ASP A 718 7.13 -13.01 -4.49
CA ASP A 718 8.18 -13.00 -5.52
C ASP A 718 8.85 -11.63 -5.73
N SER A 719 9.01 -10.84 -4.66
CA SER A 719 9.48 -9.45 -4.70
C SER A 719 10.83 -9.25 -3.98
N LEU A 720 11.53 -8.17 -4.30
CA LEU A 720 12.78 -7.75 -3.67
C LEU A 720 12.55 -6.54 -2.75
N PHE A 721 12.97 -6.65 -1.50
CA PHE A 721 12.98 -5.58 -0.51
C PHE A 721 14.42 -5.29 -0.10
N ARG A 722 14.95 -4.13 -0.49
CA ARG A 722 16.36 -3.78 -0.28
C ARG A 722 16.53 -2.54 0.60
N ASN A 723 17.41 -2.62 1.60
CA ASN A 723 17.79 -1.47 2.43
C ASN A 723 16.62 -0.78 3.15
N PHE A 724 15.65 -1.58 3.58
CA PHE A 724 14.55 -1.11 4.43
C PHE A 724 15.04 -0.87 5.86
N TYR A 725 14.39 0.03 6.60
CA TYR A 725 14.63 0.09 8.05
C TYR A 725 14.09 -1.17 8.74
N ILE A 726 12.80 -1.45 8.55
CA ILE A 726 12.21 -2.77 8.72
C ILE A 726 11.57 -3.18 7.39
N GLY A 727 11.92 -4.36 6.87
CA GLY A 727 11.40 -4.84 5.58
C GLY A 727 9.87 -5.03 5.58
N PHE A 728 9.34 -5.64 6.63
CA PHE A 728 7.91 -5.75 6.91
C PHE A 728 7.66 -5.68 8.41
N HIS A 729 6.69 -4.86 8.82
CA HIS A 729 6.22 -4.73 10.20
C HIS A 729 4.69 -4.85 10.26
N SER A 730 4.16 -5.54 11.27
CA SER A 730 2.72 -5.59 11.51
C SER A 730 2.31 -5.18 12.93
N TYR A 731 1.10 -4.70 13.09
CA TYR A 731 0.42 -4.46 14.36
C TYR A 731 -1.04 -4.89 14.18
N GLU A 732 -1.47 -5.90 14.92
CA GLU A 732 -2.82 -6.48 14.86
C GLU A 732 -3.28 -6.81 13.43
N SER A 733 -2.36 -7.32 12.60
CA SER A 733 -2.70 -7.78 11.26
C SER A 733 -3.27 -9.20 11.27
N GLU A 734 -3.97 -9.56 10.20
CA GLU A 734 -4.52 -10.91 10.05
C GLU A 734 -4.28 -11.47 8.64
N ASN A 735 -3.92 -12.75 8.58
CA ASN A 735 -3.82 -13.52 7.33
C ASN A 735 -2.88 -12.88 6.27
N VAL A 736 -1.82 -12.21 6.73
CA VAL A 736 -0.78 -11.65 5.84
C VAL A 736 0.07 -12.78 5.29
N GLN A 737 0.29 -12.79 3.97
CA GLN A 737 1.10 -13.80 3.29
C GLN A 737 2.36 -13.15 2.72
N VAL A 738 3.53 -13.60 3.19
CA VAL A 738 4.85 -13.15 2.74
C VAL A 738 5.57 -14.37 2.17
N VAL A 739 5.62 -14.46 0.84
CA VAL A 739 5.93 -15.70 0.15
C VAL A 739 6.97 -15.50 -0.96
N GLY A 740 8.12 -16.17 -0.90
CA GLY A 740 9.05 -16.17 -2.04
C GLY A 740 9.85 -14.89 -2.28
N ASN A 741 9.92 -14.00 -1.30
CA ASN A 741 10.58 -12.71 -1.46
C ASN A 741 12.07 -12.77 -1.10
N GLU A 742 12.86 -11.84 -1.64
CA GLU A 742 14.23 -11.55 -1.22
C GLU A 742 14.23 -10.29 -0.33
N PHE A 743 14.58 -10.44 0.96
CA PHE A 743 14.87 -9.32 1.86
C PHE A 743 16.38 -9.20 2.06
N ARG A 744 16.92 -8.08 1.62
CA ARG A 744 18.36 -7.86 1.50
C ARG A 744 18.78 -6.58 2.21
N ASP A 745 19.81 -6.70 3.05
CA ASP A 745 20.50 -5.57 3.66
C ASP A 745 19.55 -4.64 4.44
N SER A 746 18.55 -5.20 5.11
CA SER A 746 17.64 -4.46 6.00
C SER A 746 18.42 -3.92 7.20
N ILE A 747 18.05 -2.75 7.71
CA ILE A 747 18.83 -2.06 8.73
C ILE A 747 18.58 -2.66 10.11
N LEU A 748 17.32 -2.67 10.57
CA LEU A 748 16.95 -3.18 11.88
C LEU A 748 16.50 -4.64 11.80
N TYR A 749 15.30 -4.89 11.25
CA TYR A 749 14.74 -6.23 11.03
C TYR A 749 14.40 -6.41 9.55
N ALA A 750 14.44 -7.64 9.02
CA ALA A 750 13.91 -7.88 7.68
C ALA A 750 12.40 -8.18 7.72
N LEU A 751 11.98 -9.13 8.54
CA LEU A 751 10.58 -9.50 8.72
C LEU A 751 10.24 -9.45 10.21
N ASP A 752 9.24 -8.64 10.58
CA ASP A 752 8.82 -8.40 11.96
C ASP A 752 7.29 -8.48 12.06
N LEU A 753 6.76 -9.70 12.17
CA LEU A 753 5.35 -9.89 12.46
C LEU A 753 5.16 -9.59 13.95
N HIS A 754 4.38 -8.57 14.28
CA HIS A 754 4.36 -8.00 15.62
C HIS A 754 2.93 -7.78 16.16
N ASP A 755 2.81 -7.69 17.49
CA ASP A 755 1.66 -7.17 18.26
C ASP A 755 0.32 -7.80 17.91
N ARG A 756 0.02 -8.96 18.52
CA ARG A 756 -1.30 -9.64 18.43
C ARG A 756 -1.73 -9.94 16.99
N SER A 757 -0.79 -9.97 16.05
CA SER A 757 -1.03 -10.39 14.67
C SER A 757 -1.23 -11.91 14.62
N ALA A 758 -2.12 -12.38 13.75
CA ALA A 758 -2.48 -13.80 13.71
C ALA A 758 -2.63 -14.35 12.29
N GLY A 759 -2.40 -15.66 12.13
CA GLY A 759 -2.62 -16.36 10.86
C GLY A 759 -1.63 -16.00 9.75
N GLY A 760 -0.48 -15.43 10.09
CA GLY A 760 0.53 -15.02 9.10
C GLY A 760 1.21 -16.22 8.44
N VAL A 761 1.47 -16.14 7.13
CA VAL A 761 2.23 -17.14 6.38
C VAL A 761 3.53 -16.51 5.87
N ILE A 762 4.66 -16.88 6.47
CA ILE A 762 6.01 -16.47 6.03
C ILE A 762 6.66 -17.69 5.39
N ALA A 763 6.63 -17.79 4.06
CA ALA A 763 7.08 -18.99 3.38
C ALA A 763 8.08 -18.74 2.24
N LEU A 764 9.11 -19.59 2.15
CA LEU A 764 10.02 -19.65 0.99
C LEU A 764 10.73 -18.31 0.70
N ASN A 765 10.83 -17.42 1.69
CA ASN A 765 11.55 -16.15 1.57
C ASN A 765 13.05 -16.38 1.79
N THR A 766 13.84 -15.48 1.24
CA THR A 766 15.27 -15.40 1.50
C THR A 766 15.59 -14.10 2.21
N VAL A 767 16.15 -14.19 3.41
CA VAL A 767 16.43 -13.07 4.30
C VAL A 767 17.91 -13.06 4.67
N TYR A 768 18.64 -12.03 4.28
CA TYR A 768 20.06 -11.95 4.60
C TYR A 768 20.63 -10.54 4.68
N GLY A 769 21.76 -10.43 5.38
CA GLY A 769 22.50 -9.17 5.51
C GLY A 769 21.81 -8.16 6.41
N THR A 770 20.86 -8.58 7.25
CA THR A 770 20.23 -7.67 8.22
C THR A 770 21.29 -7.10 9.15
N MET A 771 21.41 -5.77 9.20
CA MET A 771 22.60 -5.08 9.70
C MET A 771 22.69 -5.03 11.23
N LEU A 772 21.56 -4.94 11.94
CA LEU A 772 21.54 -4.70 13.39
C LEU A 772 20.88 -5.81 14.21
N ARG A 773 19.84 -6.48 13.70
CA ARG A 773 19.07 -7.46 14.47
C ARG A 773 18.75 -8.73 13.66
N GLN A 774 17.68 -9.42 14.05
CA GLN A 774 17.25 -10.71 13.52
C GLN A 774 16.78 -10.62 12.08
N GLY A 775 16.84 -11.75 11.36
CA GLY A 775 16.22 -11.89 10.05
C GLY A 775 14.69 -11.89 10.14
N ILE A 776 14.13 -12.94 10.73
CA ILE A 776 12.67 -13.14 10.87
C ILE A 776 12.28 -13.12 12.34
N THR A 777 11.30 -12.32 12.72
CA THR A 777 10.81 -12.18 14.09
C THR A 777 9.28 -12.28 14.12
N LEU A 778 8.76 -13.06 15.06
CA LEU A 778 7.37 -13.05 15.51
C LEU A 778 7.38 -12.61 16.97
N SER A 779 6.80 -11.46 17.29
CA SER A 779 6.97 -10.83 18.61
C SER A 779 5.67 -10.23 19.16
N ARG A 780 5.45 -10.43 20.47
CA ARG A 780 4.32 -9.90 21.25
C ARG A 780 2.97 -10.46 20.81
N ASP A 781 2.60 -11.58 21.42
CA ASP A 781 1.29 -12.25 21.23
C ASP A 781 0.97 -12.63 19.79
N VAL A 782 1.99 -12.89 18.97
CA VAL A 782 1.76 -13.35 17.59
C VAL A 782 1.37 -14.82 17.62
N SER A 783 0.26 -15.15 16.96
CA SER A 783 -0.29 -16.50 17.03
C SER A 783 -0.63 -17.13 15.69
N ASP A 784 -0.71 -18.47 15.72
CA ASP A 784 -1.29 -19.29 14.65
C ASP A 784 -0.66 -19.04 13.27
N SER A 785 0.62 -18.71 13.29
CA SER A 785 1.37 -18.32 12.10
C SER A 785 2.31 -19.45 11.68
N VAL A 786 2.60 -19.50 10.38
CA VAL A 786 3.44 -20.53 9.74
C VAL A 786 4.67 -19.87 9.14
N VAL A 787 5.85 -20.27 9.62
CA VAL A 787 7.17 -19.89 9.11
C VAL A 787 7.78 -21.12 8.44
N SER A 788 7.73 -21.19 7.09
CA SER A 788 7.99 -22.44 6.38
C SER A 788 8.93 -22.30 5.17
N GLY A 789 9.99 -23.11 5.11
CA GLY A 789 10.84 -23.18 3.91
C GLY A 789 11.70 -21.94 3.65
N ASN A 790 11.88 -21.05 4.63
CA ASN A 790 12.66 -19.82 4.44
C ASN A 790 14.17 -20.08 4.53
N LEU A 791 14.95 -19.26 3.84
CA LEU A 791 16.41 -19.16 3.96
C LEU A 791 16.73 -17.90 4.78
N SER A 792 17.29 -18.03 5.99
CA SER A 792 17.63 -16.89 6.85
C SER A 792 19.10 -16.95 7.29
N PHE A 793 19.95 -16.11 6.71
CA PHE A 793 21.39 -16.25 6.87
C PHE A 793 22.19 -14.95 6.87
N ASP A 794 23.42 -14.99 7.41
CA ASP A 794 24.32 -13.84 7.49
C ASP A 794 23.65 -12.57 8.07
N ASN A 795 22.76 -12.73 9.04
CA ASN A 795 22.14 -11.62 9.78
C ASN A 795 22.96 -11.30 11.05
N ALA A 796 22.94 -10.05 11.50
CA ALA A 796 23.62 -9.61 12.72
C ALA A 796 23.01 -10.19 14.02
N GLY A 797 21.71 -10.51 13.99
CA GLY A 797 21.01 -11.23 15.06
C GLY A 797 20.88 -12.73 14.78
N SER A 798 19.82 -13.33 15.32
CA SER A 798 19.44 -14.71 15.01
C SER A 798 18.72 -14.82 13.65
N GLY A 799 18.70 -16.02 13.09
CA GLY A 799 17.98 -16.28 11.83
C GLY A 799 16.46 -16.11 11.97
N ILE A 800 15.87 -16.79 12.95
CA ILE A 800 14.42 -16.76 13.24
C ILE A 800 14.21 -16.59 14.76
N VAL A 801 13.28 -15.74 15.18
CA VAL A 801 12.94 -15.53 16.58
C VAL A 801 11.43 -15.55 16.83
N LEU A 802 11.02 -16.28 17.86
CA LEU A 802 9.71 -16.20 18.49
C LEU A 802 9.88 -15.51 19.85
N ASP A 803 9.26 -14.35 20.06
CA ASP A 803 9.46 -13.52 21.25
C ASP A 803 8.12 -13.11 21.90
N ARG A 804 8.16 -12.88 23.22
CA ARG A 804 7.06 -12.28 24.02
C ARG A 804 5.69 -12.92 23.78
N ASN A 805 5.49 -14.12 24.32
CA ASN A 805 4.20 -14.82 24.32
C ASN A 805 3.63 -15.09 22.92
N SER A 806 4.50 -15.27 21.92
CA SER A 806 4.07 -15.70 20.59
C SER A 806 3.79 -17.21 20.60
N THR A 807 2.55 -17.63 20.40
CA THR A 807 2.08 -19.01 20.65
C THR A 807 1.38 -19.63 19.46
N ASN A 808 1.26 -20.96 19.43
CA ASN A 808 0.60 -21.72 18.37
C ASN A 808 1.25 -21.52 16.99
N ASN A 809 2.54 -21.21 16.94
CA ASN A 809 3.27 -21.02 15.69
C ASN A 809 4.02 -22.28 15.27
N ILE A 810 4.19 -22.39 13.96
CA ILE A 810 4.86 -23.51 13.30
C ILE A 810 6.07 -22.97 12.55
N VAL A 811 7.25 -23.47 12.91
CA VAL A 811 8.52 -23.15 12.24
C VAL A 811 9.05 -24.42 11.59
N GLN A 812 8.86 -24.57 10.28
CA GLN A 812 9.17 -25.83 9.61
C GLN A 812 10.02 -25.71 8.35
N ALA A 813 10.88 -26.70 8.10
CA ALA A 813 11.66 -26.81 6.87
C ALA A 813 12.48 -25.55 6.52
N ASN A 814 12.81 -24.69 7.49
CA ASN A 814 13.61 -23.50 7.27
C ASN A 814 15.10 -23.84 7.34
N SER A 815 15.90 -23.06 6.63
CA SER A 815 17.36 -23.11 6.72
C SER A 815 17.88 -21.81 7.32
N ALA A 816 18.41 -21.88 8.55
CA ALA A 816 19.02 -20.76 9.24
C ALA A 816 20.52 -21.01 9.46
N PHE A 817 21.37 -20.22 8.79
CA PHE A 817 22.81 -20.48 8.78
C PHE A 817 23.68 -19.23 8.80
N ARG A 818 24.88 -19.33 9.38
CA ARG A 818 25.86 -18.22 9.48
C ARG A 818 25.30 -16.90 10.03
N ASN A 819 24.23 -16.96 10.80
CA ASN A 819 23.77 -15.79 11.55
C ASN A 819 24.78 -15.52 12.67
N ALA A 820 25.01 -14.25 13.01
CA ALA A 820 26.00 -13.89 14.03
C ALA A 820 25.58 -14.33 15.44
N GLN A 821 24.28 -14.53 15.67
CA GLN A 821 23.74 -15.13 16.89
C GLN A 821 23.25 -16.56 16.65
N ASP A 822 21.98 -16.86 16.96
CA ASP A 822 21.46 -18.23 16.95
C ASP A 822 20.81 -18.57 15.59
N GLY A 823 20.60 -19.86 15.32
CA GLY A 823 19.77 -20.30 14.20
C GLY A 823 18.29 -19.92 14.43
N VAL A 824 17.71 -20.47 15.50
CA VAL A 824 16.36 -20.14 15.99
C VAL A 824 16.41 -19.81 17.48
N SER A 825 15.73 -18.73 17.90
CA SER A 825 15.54 -18.39 19.31
C SER A 825 14.04 -18.37 19.67
N VAL A 826 13.69 -18.94 20.82
CA VAL A 826 12.33 -18.96 21.38
C VAL A 826 12.40 -18.36 22.78
N PHE A 827 11.83 -17.16 22.96
CA PHE A 827 11.91 -16.37 24.17
C PHE A 827 10.50 -16.08 24.70
N GLU A 828 10.23 -16.55 25.92
CA GLU A 828 8.94 -16.39 26.60
C GLU A 828 7.74 -16.76 25.71
N SER A 829 7.89 -17.74 24.83
CA SER A 829 6.97 -18.05 23.72
C SER A 829 6.64 -19.54 23.70
N SER A 830 5.55 -19.88 24.39
CA SER A 830 5.13 -21.26 24.62
C SER A 830 4.25 -21.82 23.50
N CYS A 831 4.03 -23.13 23.49
CA CYS A 831 3.14 -23.80 22.52
C CYS A 831 3.58 -23.59 21.04
N ASN A 832 4.80 -23.97 20.70
CA ASN A 832 5.33 -23.80 19.33
C ASN A 832 5.99 -25.09 18.84
N VAL A 833 5.89 -25.35 17.53
CA VAL A 833 6.48 -26.53 16.90
C VAL A 833 7.57 -26.12 15.92
N LEU A 834 8.76 -26.70 16.08
CA LEU A 834 9.92 -26.50 15.23
C LEU A 834 10.26 -27.83 14.55
N SER A 835 9.94 -27.99 13.27
CA SER A 835 10.10 -29.28 12.58
C SER A 835 10.98 -29.22 11.33
N ASN A 836 11.88 -30.20 11.17
CA ASN A 836 12.71 -30.37 9.97
C ASN A 836 13.52 -29.12 9.58
N ASN A 837 13.93 -28.27 10.52
CA ASN A 837 14.75 -27.11 10.21
C ASN A 837 16.24 -27.49 10.12
N GLN A 838 16.99 -26.80 9.26
CA GLN A 838 18.44 -26.89 9.17
C GLN A 838 19.08 -25.66 9.82
N LEU A 839 19.70 -25.85 11.00
CA LEU A 839 20.28 -24.81 11.85
C LEU A 839 21.80 -24.99 11.87
N THR A 840 22.51 -24.32 10.95
CA THR A 840 23.89 -24.68 10.63
C THR A 840 24.88 -23.51 10.69
N GLY A 841 25.99 -23.68 11.40
CA GLY A 841 27.10 -22.72 11.31
C GLY A 841 26.79 -21.34 11.87
N ASN A 842 25.86 -21.21 12.81
CA ASN A 842 25.54 -19.93 13.45
C ASN A 842 26.57 -19.59 14.53
N GLY A 843 26.76 -18.29 14.77
CA GLY A 843 27.79 -17.74 15.67
C GLY A 843 27.54 -18.00 17.15
N ARG A 844 26.36 -18.53 17.51
CA ARG A 844 26.01 -18.96 18.87
C ARG A 844 25.34 -20.34 18.85
N ASP A 845 24.10 -20.44 19.30
CA ASP A 845 23.39 -21.71 19.46
C ASP A 845 22.63 -22.07 18.17
N GLY A 846 22.41 -23.36 17.92
CA GLY A 846 21.52 -23.79 16.83
C GLY A 846 20.07 -23.42 17.13
N LEU A 847 19.54 -23.99 18.22
CA LEU A 847 18.23 -23.70 18.79
C LEU A 847 18.40 -23.20 20.22
N LYS A 848 17.84 -22.02 20.54
CA LYS A 848 17.86 -21.44 21.87
C LYS A 848 16.44 -21.29 22.42
N VAL A 849 16.17 -21.78 23.63
CA VAL A 849 14.84 -21.74 24.27
C VAL A 849 14.96 -21.16 25.67
N ARG A 850 14.20 -20.09 25.95
CA ARG A 850 14.17 -19.41 27.26
C ARG A 850 12.74 -19.23 27.76
N ASN A 851 12.51 -19.53 29.03
CA ASN A 851 11.25 -19.34 29.75
C ASN A 851 10.01 -19.73 28.92
N SER A 852 10.07 -20.87 28.24
CA SER A 852 9.04 -21.32 27.30
C SER A 852 8.69 -22.78 27.55
N VAL A 853 7.39 -23.08 27.59
CA VAL A 853 6.87 -24.45 27.76
C VAL A 853 6.17 -24.93 26.50
N ASP A 854 5.97 -26.24 26.39
CA ASP A 854 5.29 -26.84 25.24
C ASP A 854 5.97 -26.47 23.90
N VAL A 855 7.30 -26.48 23.88
CA VAL A 855 8.10 -26.31 22.67
C VAL A 855 8.50 -27.70 22.16
N GLY A 856 8.04 -28.06 20.96
CA GLY A 856 8.39 -29.33 20.31
C GLY A 856 9.39 -29.10 19.19
N ALA A 857 10.58 -29.69 19.26
CA ALA A 857 11.58 -29.64 18.19
C ALA A 857 11.84 -31.04 17.61
N TYR A 858 11.38 -31.27 16.37
CA TYR A 858 11.36 -32.60 15.75
C TYR A 858 12.07 -32.66 14.40
N GLY A 859 12.91 -33.67 14.17
CA GLY A 859 13.51 -33.90 12.85
C GLY A 859 14.50 -32.82 12.39
N ASN A 860 14.95 -31.94 13.29
CA ASN A 860 15.83 -30.83 12.91
C ASN A 860 17.26 -31.31 12.72
N ARG A 861 17.97 -30.71 11.76
CA ARG A 861 19.41 -30.85 11.58
C ARG A 861 20.10 -29.65 12.23
N ILE A 862 20.86 -29.89 13.29
CA ILE A 862 21.50 -28.85 14.08
C ILE A 862 23.01 -29.09 14.09
N ALA A 863 23.73 -28.33 13.27
CA ALA A 863 25.09 -28.66 12.90
C ALA A 863 26.07 -27.48 13.00
N SER A 864 27.29 -27.74 13.46
CA SER A 864 28.41 -26.79 13.33
C SER A 864 28.19 -25.40 13.93
N ASN A 865 27.28 -25.25 14.91
CA ASN A 865 27.08 -23.99 15.61
C ASN A 865 28.18 -23.79 16.66
N LEU A 866 28.60 -22.53 16.85
CA LEU A 866 29.77 -22.22 17.69
C LEU A 866 29.59 -22.66 19.15
N ASN A 867 28.38 -22.51 19.69
CA ASN A 867 28.04 -22.85 21.07
C ASN A 867 27.30 -24.21 21.13
N ALA A 868 26.06 -24.25 21.61
CA ALA A 868 25.30 -25.49 21.70
C ALA A 868 24.53 -25.79 20.40
N GLY A 869 24.25 -27.07 20.14
CA GLY A 869 23.21 -27.45 19.20
C GLY A 869 21.86 -26.96 19.72
N VAL A 870 21.48 -27.39 20.92
CA VAL A 870 20.29 -26.91 21.64
C VAL A 870 20.70 -26.29 22.97
N SER A 871 20.23 -25.08 23.26
CA SER A 871 20.44 -24.38 24.53
C SER A 871 19.09 -24.03 25.15
N ALA A 872 18.75 -24.66 26.27
CA ALA A 872 17.50 -24.44 26.98
C ALA A 872 17.77 -23.92 28.40
N TYR A 873 17.13 -22.84 28.80
CA TYR A 873 17.39 -22.23 30.11
C TYR A 873 16.22 -21.42 30.65
N ILE A 874 16.29 -21.08 31.93
CA ILE A 874 15.43 -20.06 32.54
C ILE A 874 16.26 -18.84 32.92
N ALA A 875 15.67 -17.66 32.85
CA ALA A 875 16.32 -16.43 33.28
C ALA A 875 15.34 -15.45 33.92
N ASN A 876 15.86 -14.66 34.87
CA ASN A 876 15.14 -13.53 35.44
C ASN A 876 15.26 -12.32 34.50
N ILE A 877 14.18 -12.00 33.80
CA ILE A 877 14.15 -10.84 32.87
C ILE A 877 13.52 -9.58 33.49
N ALA A 878 13.08 -9.64 34.77
CA ALA A 878 12.54 -8.49 35.50
C ALA A 878 13.62 -7.43 35.83
N VAL A 879 14.91 -7.83 35.83
CA VAL A 879 16.05 -6.94 36.06
C VAL A 879 16.71 -6.67 34.71
N GLY A 880 16.31 -5.57 34.06
CA GLY A 880 16.85 -5.18 32.76
C GLY A 880 18.36 -4.91 32.79
N THR A 881 19.05 -5.27 31.70
CA THR A 881 20.43 -4.87 31.41
C THR A 881 20.56 -3.34 31.51
N ASN A 882 21.43 -2.86 32.41
CA ASN A 882 21.81 -1.47 32.65
C ASN A 882 20.99 -0.64 33.66
N GLY A 883 20.23 -1.24 34.58
CA GLY A 883 19.64 -0.49 35.70
C GLY A 883 18.62 0.59 35.30
N LYS A 884 18.20 0.62 34.04
CA LYS A 884 16.94 1.20 33.62
C LYS A 884 15.94 0.06 33.65
N SER A 885 14.92 0.17 34.49
CA SER A 885 13.73 -0.67 34.42
C SER A 885 13.23 -0.63 32.98
N GLY A 886 13.46 -1.70 32.21
CA GLY A 886 12.69 -1.92 31.00
C GLY A 886 11.25 -1.87 31.42
N ALA A 887 10.46 -0.99 30.80
CA ALA A 887 9.08 -0.71 31.16
C ALA A 887 8.39 -2.02 31.57
N ALA A 888 8.09 -2.13 32.86
CA ALA A 888 7.26 -3.17 33.40
C ALA A 888 5.83 -2.87 32.96
N GLU A 889 5.55 -3.01 31.67
CA GLU A 889 4.19 -3.05 31.13
C GLU A 889 4.12 -4.12 30.04
N GLU A 890 3.30 -5.13 30.36
CA GLU A 890 2.68 -6.13 29.49
C GLU A 890 3.57 -7.21 28.87
N GLY A 891 3.89 -8.18 29.72
CA GLY A 891 4.35 -9.51 29.35
C GLY A 891 4.72 -10.28 30.62
N ALA A 892 3.74 -10.80 31.34
CA ALA A 892 4.01 -11.69 32.47
C ALA A 892 4.84 -12.88 31.97
N PHE A 893 6.09 -12.99 32.41
CA PHE A 893 6.92 -14.16 32.11
C PHE A 893 6.87 -15.13 33.29
N THR A 894 6.85 -16.42 32.99
CA THR A 894 7.04 -17.47 33.99
C THR A 894 8.42 -18.09 33.75
N PRO A 895 9.32 -18.13 34.75
CA PRO A 895 10.68 -18.67 34.58
C PRO A 895 10.68 -20.21 34.55
N VAL A 896 9.98 -20.76 33.58
CA VAL A 896 9.77 -22.19 33.39
C VAL A 896 10.07 -22.53 31.94
N THR A 897 11.04 -23.43 31.75
CA THR A 897 11.37 -23.96 30.42
C THR A 897 11.10 -25.45 30.40
N ALA A 898 10.32 -25.89 29.41
CA ALA A 898 10.08 -27.30 29.14
C ALA A 898 9.90 -27.55 27.64
N LEU A 899 10.60 -28.56 27.11
CA LEU A 899 10.63 -28.86 25.67
C LEU A 899 10.76 -30.35 25.37
N SER A 900 10.36 -30.73 24.16
CA SER A 900 10.53 -32.08 23.62
C SER A 900 11.45 -32.05 22.41
N LEU A 901 12.48 -32.90 22.42
CA LEU A 901 13.44 -33.06 21.33
C LEU A 901 13.29 -34.47 20.76
N GLY A 902 12.81 -34.57 19.53
CA GLY A 902 12.60 -35.85 18.86
C GLY A 902 13.32 -35.95 17.53
N LYS A 903 14.01 -37.06 17.26
CA LYS A 903 14.55 -37.36 15.92
C LYS A 903 15.47 -36.27 15.33
N ASN A 904 16.12 -35.48 16.17
CA ASN A 904 17.03 -34.43 15.69
C ASN A 904 18.41 -35.03 15.39
N ILE A 905 19.07 -34.51 14.36
CA ILE A 905 20.48 -34.81 14.06
C ILE A 905 21.33 -33.66 14.62
N ILE A 906 22.09 -33.93 15.67
CA ILE A 906 22.94 -32.96 16.37
C ILE A 906 24.41 -33.30 16.09
N SER A 907 25.11 -32.41 15.38
CA SER A 907 26.47 -32.72 14.90
C SER A 907 27.43 -31.54 14.99
N SER A 908 28.69 -31.80 15.33
CA SER A 908 29.80 -30.82 15.26
C SER A 908 29.58 -29.47 15.95
N ASN A 909 28.69 -29.36 16.94
CA ASN A 909 28.49 -28.14 17.72
C ASN A 909 29.50 -28.09 18.88
N GLY A 910 29.72 -26.92 19.48
CA GLY A 910 30.52 -26.80 20.70
C GLY A 910 30.04 -27.71 21.84
N VAL A 911 28.72 -27.76 22.06
CA VAL A 911 28.02 -28.69 22.96
C VAL A 911 26.80 -29.28 22.24
N GLY A 912 26.42 -30.53 22.52
CA GLY A 912 25.17 -31.11 21.99
C GLY A 912 23.93 -30.41 22.50
N ILE A 913 23.56 -30.69 23.74
CA ILE A 913 22.41 -30.12 24.42
C ILE A 913 22.88 -29.48 25.71
N ASN A 914 22.63 -28.19 25.89
CA ASN A 914 22.91 -27.44 27.10
C ASN A 914 21.58 -27.10 27.79
N ALA A 915 21.43 -27.48 29.06
CA ALA A 915 20.22 -27.23 29.84
C ALA A 915 20.56 -26.57 31.18
N GLN A 916 19.92 -25.45 31.53
CA GLN A 916 20.15 -24.73 32.78
C GLN A 916 18.84 -24.26 33.43
N GLY A 917 18.47 -24.88 34.55
CA GLY A 917 17.20 -24.64 35.24
C GLY A 917 15.98 -25.09 34.44
N VAL A 918 16.14 -26.04 33.52
CA VAL A 918 15.04 -26.60 32.72
C VAL A 918 14.19 -27.51 33.59
N SER A 919 12.87 -27.28 33.59
CA SER A 919 11.92 -28.05 34.40
C SER A 919 11.66 -29.45 33.82
N GLY A 920 11.70 -29.58 32.49
CA GLY A 920 11.54 -30.86 31.81
C GLY A 920 12.10 -30.86 30.39
N LEU A 921 12.90 -31.88 30.05
CA LEU A 921 13.35 -32.16 28.69
C LEU A 921 12.98 -33.59 28.31
N ALA A 922 12.03 -33.75 27.38
CA ALA A 922 11.74 -35.05 26.78
C ALA A 922 12.66 -35.28 25.57
N MET A 923 13.23 -36.48 25.46
CA MET A 923 14.16 -36.85 24.40
C MET A 923 13.81 -38.22 23.82
N PHE A 924 13.72 -38.33 22.49
CA PHE A 924 13.52 -39.62 21.82
C PHE A 924 14.15 -39.62 20.42
N GLY A 925 14.85 -40.70 20.07
CA GLY A 925 15.41 -40.91 18.72
C GLY A 925 16.38 -39.83 18.20
N ASN A 926 16.97 -39.00 19.06
CA ASN A 926 17.95 -37.99 18.63
C ASN A 926 19.30 -38.65 18.32
N ALA A 927 19.92 -38.27 17.21
CA ALA A 927 21.21 -38.78 16.77
C ALA A 927 22.32 -37.75 17.01
N PHE A 928 23.36 -38.15 17.76
CA PHE A 928 24.57 -37.35 17.94
C PHE A 928 25.66 -37.83 16.98
N VAL A 929 25.83 -37.14 15.85
CA VAL A 929 26.74 -37.57 14.76
C VAL A 929 27.97 -36.70 14.75
N LYS A 930 29.17 -37.27 14.89
CA LYS A 930 30.45 -36.52 14.92
C LYS A 930 30.40 -35.31 15.88
N GLN A 931 29.63 -35.44 16.96
CA GLN A 931 29.50 -34.38 17.93
C GLN A 931 30.78 -34.28 18.79
N SER A 932 31.08 -33.08 19.28
CA SER A 932 32.12 -32.88 20.29
C SER A 932 31.91 -33.82 21.47
N ARG A 933 32.97 -34.12 22.23
CA ARG A 933 32.88 -34.98 23.44
C ARG A 933 31.90 -34.44 24.49
N ARG A 934 31.45 -33.19 24.36
CA ARG A 934 30.48 -32.54 25.25
C ARG A 934 29.06 -32.73 24.68
N LEU A 935 28.49 -33.92 24.89
CA LEU A 935 27.13 -34.22 24.45
C LEU A 935 26.09 -33.43 25.25
N PHE A 936 26.27 -33.35 26.58
CA PHE A 936 25.39 -32.63 27.48
C PHE A 936 26.14 -31.54 28.26
N GLY A 937 25.50 -30.39 28.45
CA GLY A 937 26.00 -29.21 29.16
C GLY A 937 25.05 -28.76 30.28
N GLY A 938 25.49 -27.77 31.06
CA GLY A 938 24.72 -27.23 32.19
C GLY A 938 24.43 -28.28 33.26
N ASP A 939 23.19 -28.35 33.72
CA ASP A 939 22.75 -29.27 34.76
C ASP A 939 22.88 -30.74 34.34
N TYR A 940 22.83 -31.01 33.03
CA TYR A 940 22.85 -32.36 32.45
C TYR A 940 24.26 -32.91 32.22
N ARG A 941 25.28 -32.08 32.40
CA ARG A 941 26.68 -32.50 32.25
C ARG A 941 27.01 -33.65 33.20
N GLY A 942 27.58 -34.75 32.73
CA GLY A 942 27.88 -35.92 33.57
C GLY A 942 26.75 -36.97 33.62
N LEU A 943 25.62 -36.73 32.93
CA LEU A 943 24.54 -37.70 32.74
C LEU A 943 24.64 -38.44 31.40
N GLU A 944 25.73 -38.27 30.64
CA GLU A 944 25.89 -38.82 29.29
C GLU A 944 25.67 -40.33 29.26
N GLY A 945 26.29 -41.08 30.18
CA GLY A 945 26.19 -42.54 30.22
C GLY A 945 24.75 -43.05 30.42
N PRO A 946 24.07 -42.67 31.52
CA PRO A 946 22.67 -43.03 31.74
C PRO A 946 21.73 -42.58 30.63
N LEU A 947 21.88 -41.34 30.14
CA LEU A 947 21.01 -40.80 29.09
C LEU A 947 21.18 -41.53 27.77
N LEU A 948 22.41 -41.78 27.33
CA LEU A 948 22.66 -42.53 26.09
C LEU A 948 22.13 -43.96 26.18
N ARG A 949 22.31 -44.63 27.33
CA ARG A 949 21.81 -45.99 27.55
C ARG A 949 20.28 -46.06 27.53
N LEU A 950 19.59 -45.12 28.17
CA LEU A 950 18.13 -45.11 28.23
C LEU A 950 17.53 -44.66 26.88
N SER A 951 18.12 -43.62 26.28
CA SER A 951 17.64 -43.08 24.99
C SER A 951 17.87 -43.98 23.79
N SER A 952 18.73 -45.01 23.91
CA SER A 952 18.91 -46.02 22.85
C SER A 952 17.78 -47.05 22.78
N THR A 953 16.96 -47.18 23.82
CA THR A 953 15.90 -48.20 23.89
C THR A 953 14.49 -47.61 23.99
N SER A 954 14.33 -46.39 24.48
CA SER A 954 13.03 -45.72 24.64
C SER A 954 13.18 -44.20 24.81
N GLY A 955 12.08 -43.46 24.66
CA GLY A 955 12.00 -42.06 25.08
C GLY A 955 12.34 -41.85 26.56
N VAL A 956 13.07 -40.77 26.85
CA VAL A 956 13.53 -40.39 28.19
C VAL A 956 13.07 -38.98 28.50
N LEU A 957 12.45 -38.79 29.66
CA LEU A 957 12.20 -37.49 30.25
C LEU A 957 13.22 -37.19 31.35
N ILE A 958 13.87 -36.04 31.24
CA ILE A 958 14.72 -35.45 32.27
C ILE A 958 13.90 -34.37 32.97
N ALA A 959 13.41 -34.63 34.16
CA ALA A 959 12.59 -33.69 34.93
C ALA A 959 13.35 -33.14 36.14
N SER A 960 13.06 -31.90 36.53
CA SER A 960 13.49 -31.40 37.83
C SER A 960 12.77 -32.13 38.96
N THR A 961 13.44 -32.33 40.10
CA THR A 961 12.79 -32.83 41.31
C THR A 961 11.79 -31.81 41.88
N CYS A 962 11.94 -30.52 41.53
CA CYS A 962 10.92 -29.51 41.79
C CYS A 962 10.06 -29.32 40.53
N ARG A 963 8.76 -29.55 40.67
CA ARG A 963 7.78 -29.46 39.59
C ARG A 963 6.99 -28.15 39.74
N PRO A 964 7.18 -27.17 38.85
CA PRO A 964 6.43 -25.93 38.93
C PRO A 964 4.97 -26.16 38.52
N ALA A 965 4.09 -25.23 38.91
CA ALA A 965 2.76 -25.16 38.31
C ALA A 965 2.86 -24.98 36.79
N ARG A 966 1.99 -25.65 36.04
CA ARG A 966 1.92 -25.45 34.60
C ARG A 966 1.41 -24.03 34.32
N PRO A 967 2.13 -23.21 33.53
CA PRO A 967 1.53 -22.01 32.98
C PRO A 967 0.26 -22.40 32.20
N ALA A 968 -0.80 -21.59 32.24
CA ALA A 968 -2.07 -21.90 31.59
C ALA A 968 -2.30 -21.19 30.23
N PRO A 969 -1.39 -21.23 29.23
CA PRO A 969 -1.71 -20.72 27.91
C PRO A 969 -2.60 -21.71 27.15
N ALA A 970 -3.59 -21.19 26.42
CA ALA A 970 -4.32 -21.95 25.42
C ALA A 970 -3.32 -22.49 24.38
N CYS A 971 -3.37 -23.80 24.11
CA CYS A 971 -2.39 -24.45 23.26
C CYS A 971 -3.07 -25.42 22.29
N ARG A 972 -3.49 -24.87 21.15
CA ARG A 972 -4.18 -25.61 20.08
C ARG A 972 -3.30 -26.68 19.47
N LEU A 973 -1.99 -26.40 19.33
CA LEU A 973 -1.06 -27.40 18.80
C LEU A 973 -0.97 -28.65 19.70
N ARG A 974 -1.11 -28.49 21.02
CA ARG A 974 -1.17 -29.63 21.96
C ARG A 974 -2.49 -30.37 21.86
N GLU A 975 -3.61 -29.65 21.78
CA GLU A 975 -4.95 -30.24 21.57
C GLU A 975 -5.04 -31.02 20.26
N GLN A 976 -4.33 -30.58 19.22
CA GLN A 976 -4.23 -31.22 17.92
C GLN A 976 -3.20 -32.37 17.89
N GLY A 977 -2.50 -32.65 18.99
CA GLY A 977 -1.52 -33.73 19.09
C GLY A 977 -0.15 -33.43 18.46
N TYR A 978 0.14 -32.17 18.09
CA TYR A 978 1.46 -31.77 17.55
C TYR A 978 2.53 -31.65 18.63
N LEU A 979 2.11 -31.45 19.87
CA LEU A 979 2.97 -31.39 21.05
C LEU A 979 2.60 -32.60 21.89
N GLN A 980 3.60 -33.38 22.30
CA GLN A 980 3.37 -34.56 23.15
C GLN A 980 2.53 -34.21 24.37
N GLU A 981 1.78 -35.18 24.91
CA GLU A 981 0.98 -35.05 26.13
C GLU A 981 1.86 -34.71 27.34
N SER A 982 2.23 -33.44 27.49
CA SER A 982 2.71 -32.85 28.73
C SER A 982 1.63 -32.90 29.84
N ALA A 983 0.44 -33.46 29.57
CA ALA A 983 -0.61 -33.76 30.53
C ALA A 983 -0.38 -35.07 31.32
N GLY A 984 0.40 -36.03 30.78
CA GLY A 984 0.75 -37.30 31.45
C GLY A 984 2.22 -37.42 31.88
N LEU A 985 3.06 -36.48 31.45
CA LEU A 985 4.47 -36.36 31.84
C LEU A 985 4.60 -35.60 33.16
N PRO A 986 5.31 -36.14 34.17
CA PRO A 986 5.39 -35.54 35.50
C PRO A 986 6.43 -34.40 35.55
N ILE A 987 6.20 -33.37 34.72
CA ILE A 987 6.99 -32.12 34.64
C ILE A 987 6.36 -31.03 35.51
N PHE A 988 5.02 -31.02 35.56
CA PHE A 988 4.22 -30.02 36.24
C PHE A 988 3.33 -30.69 37.30
N ASP A 989 3.07 -29.98 38.40
CA ASP A 989 2.11 -30.42 39.42
C ASP A 989 0.69 -29.92 39.09
N GLN A 990 -0.33 -30.72 39.40
CA GLN A 990 -1.74 -30.44 39.06
C GLN A 990 -2.47 -29.54 40.07
N ALA A 991 -1.88 -29.24 41.23
CA ALA A 991 -2.46 -28.38 42.27
C ALA A 991 -1.41 -27.37 42.76
N ASP A 992 -1.71 -26.06 42.72
CA ASP A 992 -0.94 -24.92 43.25
C ASP A 992 0.57 -25.19 43.45
N GLY A 993 1.25 -25.53 42.34
CA GLY A 993 2.65 -25.98 42.35
C GLY A 993 3.61 -24.91 42.90
N SER A 994 4.66 -25.34 43.59
CA SER A 994 5.66 -24.46 44.19
C SER A 994 6.42 -23.64 43.14
N ASP A 995 6.76 -22.39 43.46
CA ASP A 995 7.74 -21.63 42.67
C ASP A 995 9.13 -22.26 42.86
N CYS A 996 9.53 -23.06 41.87
CA CYS A 996 10.80 -23.78 41.91
C CYS A 996 12.03 -22.86 41.91
N THR A 997 11.87 -21.57 41.61
CA THR A 997 12.97 -20.60 41.73
C THR A 997 13.33 -20.28 43.19
N ASP A 998 12.44 -20.54 44.15
CA ASP A 998 12.67 -20.33 45.58
C ASP A 998 13.05 -21.62 46.33
N VAL A 999 12.86 -22.79 45.71
CA VAL A 999 13.10 -24.09 46.34
C VAL A 999 14.60 -24.40 46.42
N THR A 1000 15.11 -24.49 47.65
CA THR A 1000 16.55 -24.73 47.89
C THR A 1000 17.04 -26.04 47.30
N GLY A 1001 18.07 -25.97 46.45
CA GLY A 1001 18.72 -27.13 45.84
C GLY A 1001 18.14 -27.55 44.49
N SER A 1002 17.01 -26.96 44.06
CA SER A 1002 16.44 -27.17 42.72
C SER A 1002 17.39 -26.65 41.63
N VAL A 1003 17.27 -27.18 40.41
CA VAL A 1003 18.03 -26.67 39.27
C VAL A 1003 17.55 -25.26 38.88
N GLN A 1004 16.26 -24.97 39.07
CA GLN A 1004 15.66 -23.68 38.77
C GLN A 1004 16.21 -22.58 39.68
N GLN A 1005 16.25 -22.78 41.00
CA GLN A 1005 16.83 -21.82 41.94
C GLN A 1005 18.29 -21.49 41.60
N LYS A 1006 19.11 -22.52 41.30
CA LYS A 1006 20.52 -22.33 40.92
C LYS A 1006 20.68 -21.55 39.62
N ALA A 1007 19.82 -21.79 38.65
CA ALA A 1007 19.82 -21.03 37.40
C ALA A 1007 19.37 -19.58 37.65
N PHE A 1008 18.24 -19.40 38.33
CA PHE A 1008 17.58 -18.11 38.53
C PHE A 1008 18.37 -17.13 39.41
N SER A 1009 19.13 -17.65 40.39
CA SER A 1009 19.98 -16.85 41.31
C SER A 1009 21.33 -16.44 40.73
N ASN A 1010 21.80 -17.08 39.64
CA ASN A 1010 23.06 -16.73 39.00
C ASN A 1010 22.88 -15.53 38.05
N PHE A 1011 23.27 -14.34 38.50
CA PHE A 1011 23.21 -13.08 37.74
C PHE A 1011 24.08 -13.03 36.46
N SER A 1012 24.95 -14.02 36.22
CA SER A 1012 25.93 -14.02 35.13
C SER A 1012 25.56 -14.91 33.94
N GLN A 1013 24.27 -15.10 33.63
CA GLN A 1013 23.87 -15.89 32.48
C GLN A 1013 24.08 -15.13 31.16
N GLY A 1014 25.28 -15.31 30.59
CA GLY A 1014 25.71 -15.17 29.19
C GLY A 1014 24.93 -14.24 28.26
N THR A 1015 25.57 -13.11 27.92
CA THR A 1015 25.21 -12.19 26.82
C THR A 1015 25.51 -12.75 25.44
#